data_AF-A0A951ZG34-F1
#
_entry.id   AF-A0A951ZG34-F1
#
_cell.length_a   1.000
_cell.length_b   1.000
_cell.length_c   1.000
_cell.angle_alpha   90.00
_cell.angle_beta   90.00
_cell.angle_gamma   90.00
#
_symmetry.space_group_name_H-M   'P 1'
#
loop_
_entity.id
_entity.type
_entity.pdbx_description
1 polymer ?
#
loop_
_entity_poly.entity_id
_entity_poly.type
_entity_poly.pdbx_seq_one_letter_code
_entity_poly.pdbx_strand_id
1 'polypeptide(L)'
;MTATPRVGDPVITPALVAEHGLTADEFERLRNMLGREPTFTELGIISALWSEHCSYKHSRPVLKTLPTQAPYVLQGPGENAGVISIGDGLAVAFKIESHNHPSAVEPYQGAATGVGGILRDVFTMGARPIAMLNSLRFGSLDTPRVRYLVGGVVKGIGDYGNCVGIPTVAGDVMFDAAYEGNPLVNAMCVGILREDELIRARAEGVGNPIIAVGARTGRDGIHGASFASEDLSDENEAKRPRVQVGDPFTEKLLLEASLELITSGHIVAIQDMGAAGLTSSSAEMAERGDVGVTIDTLKVPVRETGMTPYEILLSESQERMLVVAKQGHEDAVKAILTKWDLNAEVIGHVIADPVYRVTEGNHVVAEFPGTRLVTDCPQYHPEAREADDAVARRARDVHAIPERAEEADPAWTLARLLESPTIASKRWITTQYDSTVRTNTVLGPGDGDAAVIRIRGTRKAIALKTDCNGRYVYLDPRVGGRIAVAEAARNVACVGARPMAITNCLNFGNPKKPEVFFQFREAVFGMGDACRALGTPVTGGNVSLYNENPQGAVYPTPTIGMVGLVDDVRHVTRATFVSEGDAIVLLGDNTDELGGSEYLAWIHGVVAGAPPACDLEAERRLIDALLDAIRGGHVASAHDCAEGGLAVALAECCVAREGHRTGAQVDLSSWASLPLRSLLFGEAQGRVVVSTAAADAVLGIAQAHGVPATVIGTVRGAADGLVVRVGPRTVRADLERLADAYHGALPRAMQRRRARRRVTLMCGIFGIVGAADAARITHLGLYSLQHRGQESAGIVAVAPDGTAQTVRKMGLVSDGFDEDRIATLRGATAIGHTRYSTAGTSTIDNAQPVFVRFRGGHIALAHNGNLTNAVELRAALEAEGSIFASTMDSEVIVHRIAKSRAERPEAQLAEALQGVEGAFSLVVVIGTTLLAARDPHGWRPLALGRLGDAWVFASETCAFDIVGATYVRDVAPGEIVAVEAGEVRSAPFAAPSPLHRCVFEYIYFARPDSQVFGGSVDRARRALGRQLAKEQPAPGADIVFAVPDSSNAAALGYAEASGLQLEHALIRNHYVGRTFIQPTQAGRDAKVKVKYNAVREVLEGRSVVMVDDSIVRGTTTRGLVALLRGAGAREVHMRVSSPPITGPCYYGIDTPEREQLIAAQMSVAEVARAIGVDSLGYLSLDGMLGAVPGGPDGFCHACFSGNYPTTPPVDIKRYRSGT
;
A
#
# COMPACT_ATOMS: atom_id res chain seq x y z
N MET A 1 -0.16 -33.70 -41.06
CA MET A 1 -1.56 -33.73 -40.60
C MET A 1 -1.95 -32.28 -40.39
N THR A 2 -3.01 -31.79 -41.02
CA THR A 2 -3.44 -30.39 -40.85
C THR A 2 -4.18 -30.21 -39.53
N ALA A 3 -3.96 -29.10 -38.82
CA ALA A 3 -4.67 -28.81 -37.59
C ALA A 3 -6.20 -28.73 -37.84
N THR A 4 -6.98 -29.25 -36.91
CA THR A 4 -8.45 -29.24 -37.00
C THR A 4 -9.08 -28.75 -35.69
N PRO A 5 -10.28 -28.12 -35.73
CA PRO A 5 -10.94 -27.65 -34.52
C PRO A 5 -11.20 -28.78 -33.53
N ARG A 6 -11.00 -28.51 -32.23
CA ARG A 6 -11.27 -29.47 -31.17
C ARG A 6 -12.78 -29.52 -30.88
N VAL A 7 -13.29 -30.71 -30.54
CA VAL A 7 -14.71 -30.86 -30.16
C VAL A 7 -14.99 -30.03 -28.90
N GLY A 8 -15.97 -29.13 -29.01
CA GLY A 8 -16.35 -28.19 -27.93
C GLY A 8 -15.73 -26.80 -28.06
N ASP A 9 -14.83 -26.57 -29.01
CA ASP A 9 -14.33 -25.22 -29.32
C ASP A 9 -15.47 -24.32 -29.86
N PRO A 10 -15.49 -23.03 -29.51
CA PRO A 10 -16.47 -22.10 -30.05
C PRO A 10 -16.25 -21.85 -31.54
N VAL A 11 -17.34 -21.52 -32.24
CA VAL A 11 -17.26 -21.10 -33.65
C VAL A 11 -16.60 -19.72 -33.70
N ILE A 12 -15.58 -19.59 -34.55
CA ILE A 12 -14.89 -18.30 -34.75
C ILE A 12 -15.83 -17.35 -35.49
N THR A 13 -16.15 -16.24 -34.83
CA THR A 13 -16.99 -15.16 -35.38
C THR A 13 -16.22 -13.84 -35.31
N PRO A 14 -16.61 -12.81 -36.10
CA PRO A 14 -16.00 -11.48 -35.99
C PRO A 14 -16.03 -10.89 -34.57
N ALA A 15 -17.09 -11.19 -33.80
CA ALA A 15 -17.19 -10.77 -32.40
C ALA A 15 -16.13 -11.47 -31.53
N LEU A 16 -15.95 -12.78 -31.68
CA LEU A 16 -14.92 -13.53 -30.94
C LEU A 16 -13.51 -13.06 -31.30
N VAL A 17 -13.25 -12.74 -32.57
CA VAL A 17 -11.95 -12.19 -33.02
C VAL A 17 -11.69 -10.83 -32.35
N ALA A 18 -12.70 -9.97 -32.27
CA ALA A 18 -12.58 -8.68 -31.59
C ALA A 18 -12.38 -8.85 -30.07
N GLU A 19 -13.02 -9.82 -29.43
CA GLU A 19 -12.78 -10.17 -28.02
C GLU A 19 -11.34 -10.63 -27.74
N HIS A 20 -10.65 -11.17 -28.75
CA HIS A 20 -9.24 -11.53 -28.71
C HIS A 20 -8.29 -10.35 -29.01
N GLY A 21 -8.81 -9.13 -29.13
CA GLY A 21 -8.00 -7.93 -29.36
C GLY A 21 -7.35 -7.84 -30.74
N LEU A 22 -7.76 -8.68 -31.69
CA LEU A 22 -7.25 -8.66 -33.06
C LEU A 22 -8.12 -7.75 -33.95
N THR A 23 -7.47 -6.93 -34.76
CA THR A 23 -8.11 -6.16 -35.82
C THR A 23 -8.52 -7.06 -36.99
N ALA A 24 -9.44 -6.59 -37.84
CA ALA A 24 -9.84 -7.32 -39.04
C ALA A 24 -8.64 -7.61 -39.97
N ASP A 25 -7.72 -6.66 -40.11
CA ASP A 25 -6.50 -6.82 -40.92
C ASP A 25 -5.52 -7.83 -40.30
N GLU A 26 -5.37 -7.85 -38.97
CA GLU A 26 -4.58 -8.87 -38.27
C GLU A 26 -5.17 -10.27 -38.46
N PHE A 27 -6.49 -10.40 -38.36
CA PHE A 27 -7.16 -11.68 -38.58
C PHE A 27 -7.04 -12.17 -40.03
N GLU A 28 -7.17 -11.29 -41.03
CA GLU A 28 -6.92 -11.65 -42.43
C GLU A 28 -5.46 -12.05 -42.68
N ARG A 29 -4.50 -11.40 -42.02
CA ARG A 29 -3.08 -11.83 -42.06
C ARG A 29 -2.90 -13.22 -41.49
N LEU A 30 -3.56 -13.54 -40.37
CA LEU A 30 -3.55 -14.88 -39.79
C LEU A 30 -4.11 -15.92 -40.77
N ARG A 31 -5.27 -15.66 -41.38
CA ARG A 31 -5.88 -16.56 -42.38
C ARG A 31 -4.96 -16.79 -43.57
N ASN A 32 -4.32 -15.73 -44.07
CA ASN A 32 -3.38 -15.82 -45.18
C ASN A 32 -2.11 -16.60 -44.80
N MET A 33 -1.59 -16.42 -43.58
CA MET A 33 -0.44 -17.16 -43.05
C MET A 33 -0.74 -18.66 -42.94
N LEU A 34 -1.94 -19.04 -42.49
CA LEU A 34 -2.33 -20.44 -42.35
C LEU A 34 -2.82 -21.08 -43.67
N GLY A 35 -3.30 -20.27 -44.62
CA GLY A 35 -3.95 -20.74 -45.84
C GLY A 35 -5.32 -21.40 -45.62
N ARG A 36 -5.92 -21.20 -44.43
CA ARG A 36 -7.21 -21.76 -43.99
C ARG A 36 -7.77 -20.95 -42.82
N GLU A 37 -8.98 -21.29 -42.37
CA GLU A 37 -9.49 -20.78 -41.09
C GLU A 37 -8.62 -21.28 -39.91
N PRO A 38 -8.30 -20.40 -38.93
CA PRO A 38 -7.61 -20.80 -37.71
C PRO A 38 -8.50 -21.71 -36.84
N THR A 39 -7.88 -22.54 -36.01
CA THR A 39 -8.56 -23.17 -34.87
C THR A 39 -8.73 -22.16 -33.73
N PHE A 40 -9.58 -22.47 -32.74
CA PHE A 40 -9.72 -21.61 -31.56
C PHE A 40 -8.39 -21.49 -30.78
N THR A 41 -7.61 -22.58 -30.73
CA THR A 41 -6.28 -22.58 -30.12
C THR A 41 -5.30 -21.68 -30.88
N GLU A 42 -5.31 -21.72 -32.22
CA GLU A 42 -4.47 -20.84 -33.05
C GLU A 42 -4.85 -19.36 -32.92
N LEU A 43 -6.15 -19.06 -32.83
CA LEU A 43 -6.63 -17.71 -32.56
C LEU A 43 -6.09 -17.19 -31.22
N GLY A 44 -6.14 -18.01 -30.18
CA GLY A 44 -5.60 -17.69 -28.86
C GLY A 44 -4.09 -17.44 -28.86
N ILE A 45 -3.33 -18.34 -29.51
CA ILE A 45 -1.87 -18.21 -29.66
C ILE A 45 -1.51 -16.86 -30.31
N ILE A 46 -2.14 -16.54 -31.44
CA ILE A 46 -1.81 -15.31 -32.18
C ILE A 46 -2.30 -14.06 -31.46
N SER A 47 -3.47 -14.12 -30.82
CA SER A 47 -3.96 -13.04 -29.96
C SER A 47 -2.94 -12.67 -28.88
N ALA A 48 -2.35 -13.66 -28.23
CA ALA A 48 -1.37 -13.44 -27.18
C ALA A 48 -0.02 -12.96 -27.75
N LEU A 49 0.50 -13.62 -28.79
CA LEU A 49 1.78 -13.28 -29.40
C LEU A 49 1.76 -11.89 -30.06
N TRP A 50 0.68 -11.52 -30.76
CA TRP A 50 0.51 -10.22 -31.43
C TRP A 50 -0.11 -9.14 -30.54
N SER A 51 -0.22 -9.37 -29.23
CA SER A 51 -0.55 -8.30 -28.28
C SER A 51 0.52 -7.21 -28.27
N GLU A 52 0.19 -6.00 -27.81
CA GLU A 52 1.20 -4.94 -27.70
C GLU A 52 2.31 -5.33 -26.72
N HIS A 53 1.93 -6.01 -25.63
CA HIS A 53 2.83 -6.46 -24.58
C HIS A 53 3.91 -7.44 -25.07
N CYS A 54 3.56 -8.38 -25.97
CA CYS A 54 4.52 -9.36 -26.50
C CYS A 54 5.23 -8.88 -27.76
N SER A 55 4.53 -8.19 -28.67
CA SER A 55 5.05 -7.87 -30.01
C SER A 55 5.61 -6.46 -30.17
N TYR A 56 5.34 -5.54 -29.24
CA TYR A 56 5.86 -4.17 -29.27
C TYR A 56 5.49 -3.43 -30.57
N LYS A 57 4.27 -3.64 -31.09
CA LYS A 57 3.87 -3.26 -32.46
C LYS A 57 4.05 -1.78 -32.76
N HIS A 58 3.82 -0.92 -31.77
CA HIS A 58 3.96 0.54 -31.91
C HIS A 58 5.35 1.04 -31.51
N SER A 59 6.03 0.34 -30.60
CA SER A 59 7.30 0.79 -30.03
C SER A 59 8.53 0.28 -30.78
N ARG A 60 8.50 -0.94 -31.32
CA ARG A 60 9.62 -1.62 -31.99
C ARG A 60 10.28 -0.77 -33.09
N PRO A 61 9.56 -0.03 -33.96
CA PRO A 61 10.21 0.81 -34.96
C PRO A 61 11.05 1.95 -34.36
N VAL A 62 10.61 2.53 -33.24
CA VAL A 62 11.32 3.63 -32.56
C VAL A 62 12.51 3.09 -31.76
N LEU A 63 12.35 1.94 -31.08
CA LEU A 63 13.41 1.31 -30.28
C LEU A 63 14.66 0.96 -31.10
N LYS A 64 14.51 0.65 -32.39
CA LYS A 64 15.63 0.40 -33.32
C LYS A 64 16.60 1.58 -33.46
N THR A 65 16.22 2.78 -33.02
CA THR A 65 17.08 3.97 -33.08
C THR A 65 18.07 4.06 -31.92
N LEU A 66 17.87 3.30 -30.84
CA LEU A 66 18.73 3.31 -29.66
C LEU A 66 20.11 2.70 -29.96
N PRO A 67 21.21 3.25 -29.39
CA PRO A 67 22.53 2.64 -29.51
C PRO A 67 22.62 1.38 -28.64
N THR A 68 22.94 0.22 -29.24
CA THR A 68 22.96 -1.08 -28.55
C THR A 68 24.33 -1.76 -28.55
N GLN A 69 25.33 -1.17 -29.19
CA GLN A 69 26.64 -1.79 -29.41
C GLN A 69 27.73 -1.05 -28.62
N ALA A 70 28.57 -1.80 -27.92
CA ALA A 70 29.87 -1.36 -27.42
C ALA A 70 30.81 -2.58 -27.29
N PRO A 71 32.14 -2.41 -27.22
CA PRO A 71 33.09 -3.53 -27.18
C PRO A 71 32.91 -4.50 -26.02
N TYR A 72 32.30 -4.04 -24.92
CA TYR A 72 32.05 -4.83 -23.72
C TYR A 72 30.61 -5.37 -23.63
N VAL A 73 29.75 -5.16 -24.64
CA VAL A 73 28.41 -5.75 -24.66
C VAL A 73 28.53 -7.18 -25.19
N LEU A 74 28.29 -8.17 -24.32
CA LEU A 74 28.31 -9.60 -24.66
C LEU A 74 26.96 -10.05 -25.24
N GLN A 75 25.87 -9.46 -24.74
CA GLN A 75 24.51 -9.69 -25.21
C GLN A 75 23.72 -8.37 -25.13
N GLY A 76 23.27 -7.88 -26.28
CA GLY A 76 22.35 -6.74 -26.38
C GLY A 76 20.87 -7.18 -26.42
N PRO A 77 19.95 -6.31 -26.87
CA PRO A 77 18.53 -6.63 -26.94
C PRO A 77 18.24 -7.85 -27.82
N GLY A 78 17.34 -8.73 -27.35
CA GLY A 78 16.92 -9.95 -28.06
C GLY A 78 16.98 -11.24 -27.24
N GLU A 79 17.60 -11.21 -26.07
CA GLU A 79 17.52 -12.26 -25.05
C GLU A 79 16.81 -11.73 -23.79
N ASN A 80 16.59 -12.60 -22.81
CA ASN A 80 15.82 -12.27 -21.61
C ASN A 80 16.47 -11.19 -20.75
N ALA A 81 17.79 -11.02 -20.78
CA ALA A 81 18.46 -9.88 -20.15
C ALA A 81 19.70 -9.45 -20.94
N GLY A 82 20.07 -8.18 -20.81
CA GLY A 82 21.29 -7.63 -21.38
C GLY A 82 22.51 -8.03 -20.56
N VAL A 83 23.65 -8.31 -21.22
CA VAL A 83 24.88 -8.76 -20.56
C VAL A 83 26.08 -7.95 -21.02
N ILE A 84 26.84 -7.42 -20.06
CA ILE A 84 28.10 -6.70 -20.30
C ILE A 84 29.28 -7.38 -19.60
N SER A 85 30.45 -7.37 -20.23
CA SER A 85 31.72 -7.71 -19.60
C SER A 85 32.13 -6.60 -18.64
N ILE A 86 32.65 -7.00 -17.49
CA ILE A 86 33.31 -6.13 -16.51
C ILE A 86 34.82 -6.46 -16.40
N GLY A 87 35.34 -7.23 -17.37
CA GLY A 87 36.73 -7.71 -17.42
C GLY A 87 37.01 -8.89 -16.48
N ASP A 88 38.22 -9.44 -16.58
CA ASP A 88 38.69 -10.62 -15.82
C ASP A 88 37.84 -11.89 -16.01
N GLY A 89 37.19 -12.02 -17.18
CA GLY A 89 36.29 -13.15 -17.48
C GLY A 89 34.99 -13.12 -16.68
N LEU A 90 34.61 -11.97 -16.12
CA LEU A 90 33.36 -11.75 -15.40
C LEU A 90 32.42 -10.85 -16.20
N ALA A 91 31.13 -11.11 -16.05
CA ALA A 91 30.07 -10.35 -16.69
C ALA A 91 28.94 -10.01 -15.70
N VAL A 92 28.10 -9.05 -16.10
CA VAL A 92 26.90 -8.63 -15.37
C VAL A 92 25.71 -8.71 -16.32
N ALA A 93 24.68 -9.45 -15.91
CA ALA A 93 23.39 -9.52 -16.58
C ALA A 93 22.38 -8.65 -15.83
N PHE A 94 21.58 -7.87 -16.55
CA PHE A 94 20.59 -6.99 -15.93
C PHE A 94 19.43 -6.65 -16.87
N LYS A 95 18.26 -6.44 -16.27
CA LYS A 95 17.03 -6.00 -16.95
C LYS A 95 16.13 -5.27 -15.95
N ILE A 96 15.24 -4.44 -16.48
CA ILE A 96 14.13 -3.82 -15.75
C ILE A 96 12.81 -4.16 -16.44
N GLU A 97 11.78 -4.48 -15.67
CA GLU A 97 10.42 -4.78 -16.13
C GLU A 97 9.37 -3.97 -15.38
N SER A 98 8.13 -4.01 -15.85
CA SER A 98 6.98 -3.30 -15.27
C SER A 98 5.84 -4.27 -14.93
N HIS A 99 5.16 -4.03 -13.81
CA HIS A 99 3.94 -4.74 -13.45
C HIS A 99 2.83 -3.78 -12.97
N ASN A 100 2.61 -2.74 -13.78
CA ASN A 100 1.74 -1.60 -13.47
C ASN A 100 0.27 -2.00 -13.29
N HIS A 101 -0.36 -2.57 -14.32
CA HIS A 101 -1.78 -2.95 -14.31
C HIS A 101 -2.13 -3.95 -13.21
N PRO A 102 -1.37 -5.06 -13.02
CA PRO A 102 -1.61 -5.97 -11.90
C PRO A 102 -1.49 -5.28 -10.54
N SER A 103 -0.45 -4.44 -10.36
CA SER A 103 -0.23 -3.70 -9.11
C SER A 103 -1.29 -2.63 -8.83
N ALA A 104 -1.91 -2.07 -9.87
CA ALA A 104 -3.06 -1.19 -9.73
C ALA A 104 -4.25 -1.95 -9.11
N VAL A 105 -4.52 -3.17 -9.58
CA VAL A 105 -5.67 -3.97 -9.15
C VAL A 105 -5.43 -4.65 -7.80
N GLU A 106 -4.37 -5.42 -7.68
CA GLU A 106 -3.95 -6.14 -6.47
C GLU A 106 -2.47 -5.79 -6.20
N PRO A 107 -2.19 -4.80 -5.34
CA PRO A 107 -0.85 -4.24 -5.22
C PRO A 107 0.18 -5.18 -4.62
N TYR A 108 -0.23 -6.13 -3.78
CA TYR A 108 0.72 -7.02 -3.12
C TYR A 108 1.22 -8.10 -4.09
N GLN A 109 0.29 -8.85 -4.68
CA GLN A 109 0.57 -9.91 -5.62
C GLN A 109 1.14 -9.35 -6.92
N GLY A 110 0.56 -8.26 -7.44
CA GLY A 110 1.04 -7.60 -8.64
C GLY A 110 2.48 -7.12 -8.51
N ALA A 111 2.94 -6.71 -7.32
CA ALA A 111 4.34 -6.36 -7.14
C ALA A 111 5.23 -7.60 -6.92
N ALA A 112 4.75 -8.59 -6.17
CA ALA A 112 5.47 -9.83 -5.88
C ALA A 112 5.75 -10.67 -7.14
N THR A 113 4.77 -10.85 -8.02
CA THR A 113 4.98 -11.57 -9.29
C THR A 113 5.89 -10.82 -10.25
N GLY A 114 5.90 -9.48 -10.17
CA GLY A 114 6.83 -8.65 -10.94
C GLY A 114 8.28 -8.86 -10.51
N VAL A 115 8.51 -9.04 -9.20
CA VAL A 115 9.83 -9.44 -8.66
C VAL A 115 10.22 -10.85 -9.14
N GLY A 116 9.29 -11.80 -9.10
CA GLY A 116 9.53 -13.16 -9.60
C GLY A 116 9.93 -13.20 -11.08
N GLY A 117 9.19 -12.49 -11.94
CA GLY A 117 9.48 -12.40 -13.38
C GLY A 117 10.89 -11.89 -13.68
N ILE A 118 11.26 -10.75 -13.11
CA ILE A 118 12.57 -10.14 -13.38
C ILE A 118 13.76 -10.96 -12.84
N LEU A 119 13.55 -11.75 -11.78
CA LEU A 119 14.56 -12.68 -11.30
C LEU A 119 14.84 -13.77 -12.35
N ARG A 120 13.77 -14.37 -12.90
CA ARG A 120 13.87 -15.42 -13.94
C ARG A 120 14.64 -14.93 -15.16
N ASP A 121 14.32 -13.74 -15.65
CA ASP A 121 15.03 -13.14 -16.77
C ASP A 121 16.55 -13.15 -16.59
N VAL A 122 17.03 -12.78 -15.40
CA VAL A 122 18.46 -12.67 -15.12
C VAL A 122 19.11 -14.03 -14.97
N PHE A 123 18.51 -14.96 -14.23
CA PHE A 123 19.14 -16.27 -14.02
C PHE A 123 19.00 -17.24 -15.18
N THR A 124 18.05 -17.01 -16.10
CA THR A 124 18.00 -17.74 -17.38
C THR A 124 19.27 -17.52 -18.21
N MET A 125 19.94 -16.36 -18.06
CA MET A 125 21.22 -16.07 -18.72
C MET A 125 22.42 -16.80 -18.08
N GLY A 126 22.22 -17.59 -17.02
CA GLY A 126 23.29 -18.16 -16.20
C GLY A 126 23.84 -17.20 -15.15
N ALA A 127 23.23 -16.03 -14.98
CA ALA A 127 23.67 -15.03 -14.03
C ALA A 127 23.00 -15.20 -12.68
N ARG A 128 23.81 -15.31 -11.62
CA ARG A 128 23.26 -15.38 -10.26
C ARG A 128 22.82 -13.97 -9.82
N PRO A 129 21.54 -13.75 -9.48
CA PRO A 129 21.08 -12.47 -8.95
C PRO A 129 21.87 -12.07 -7.69
N ILE A 130 22.25 -10.80 -7.63
CA ILE A 130 23.00 -10.20 -6.51
C ILE A 130 22.36 -8.93 -5.97
N ALA A 131 21.48 -8.29 -6.73
CA ALA A 131 20.84 -7.05 -6.33
C ALA A 131 19.52 -6.82 -7.09
N MET A 132 18.60 -6.15 -6.40
CA MET A 132 17.34 -5.66 -6.95
C MET A 132 17.19 -4.16 -6.75
N LEU A 133 16.51 -3.50 -7.67
CA LEU A 133 16.11 -2.11 -7.56
C LEU A 133 14.65 -1.93 -7.99
N ASN A 134 13.99 -0.90 -7.48
CA ASN A 134 12.61 -0.61 -7.87
C ASN A 134 12.46 0.84 -8.32
N SER A 135 11.68 1.06 -9.37
CA SER A 135 11.22 2.39 -9.77
C SER A 135 9.72 2.47 -9.58
N LEU A 136 9.27 3.29 -8.63
CA LEU A 136 7.87 3.35 -8.21
C LEU A 136 7.27 4.73 -8.46
N ARG A 137 6.08 4.80 -9.04
CA ARG A 137 5.32 6.05 -9.22
C ARG A 137 3.91 5.90 -8.67
N PHE A 138 3.50 6.84 -7.83
CA PHE A 138 2.21 6.78 -7.13
C PHE A 138 1.50 8.13 -7.13
N GLY A 139 0.18 8.10 -6.91
CA GLY A 139 -0.64 9.29 -6.68
C GLY A 139 -0.31 10.06 -5.39
N SER A 140 -1.19 10.98 -4.99
CA SER A 140 -1.04 11.69 -3.71
C SER A 140 -1.27 10.75 -2.51
N LEU A 141 -0.32 10.74 -1.57
CA LEU A 141 -0.42 10.05 -0.29
C LEU A 141 -1.55 10.57 0.62
N ASP A 142 -2.20 11.68 0.28
CA ASP A 142 -3.37 12.16 1.01
C ASP A 142 -4.58 11.24 0.81
N THR A 143 -4.60 10.46 -0.27
CA THR A 143 -5.68 9.50 -0.53
C THR A 143 -5.40 8.13 0.12
N PRO A 144 -6.40 7.51 0.79
CA PRO A 144 -6.23 6.18 1.37
C PRO A 144 -5.93 5.09 0.33
N ARG A 145 -6.41 5.28 -0.92
CA ARG A 145 -6.18 4.33 -2.01
C ARG A 145 -4.71 4.28 -2.37
N VAL A 146 -4.08 5.44 -2.55
CA VAL A 146 -2.65 5.50 -2.83
C VAL A 146 -1.84 4.93 -1.66
N ARG A 147 -2.19 5.24 -0.39
CA ARG A 147 -1.52 4.61 0.76
C ARG A 147 -1.67 3.08 0.78
N TYR A 148 -2.82 2.54 0.35
CA TYR A 148 -3.01 1.11 0.19
C TYR A 148 -2.15 0.53 -0.94
N LEU A 149 -2.06 1.22 -2.10
CA LEU A 149 -1.20 0.82 -3.21
C LEU A 149 0.26 0.79 -2.79
N VAL A 150 0.77 1.87 -2.19
CA VAL A 150 2.14 1.99 -1.68
C VAL A 150 2.42 0.89 -0.66
N GLY A 151 1.55 0.70 0.32
CA GLY A 151 1.73 -0.33 1.35
C GLY A 151 1.70 -1.75 0.80
N GLY A 152 0.80 -2.04 -0.14
CA GLY A 152 0.71 -3.35 -0.79
C GLY A 152 1.93 -3.67 -1.66
N VAL A 153 2.31 -2.73 -2.54
CA VAL A 153 3.45 -2.89 -3.46
C VAL A 153 4.75 -3.06 -2.70
N VAL A 154 5.01 -2.19 -1.71
CA VAL A 154 6.23 -2.27 -0.90
C VAL A 154 6.28 -3.59 -0.14
N LYS A 155 5.19 -4.03 0.46
CA LYS A 155 5.15 -5.32 1.16
C LYS A 155 5.34 -6.51 0.21
N GLY A 156 4.72 -6.49 -0.97
CA GLY A 156 4.85 -7.54 -1.97
C GLY A 156 6.28 -7.72 -2.48
N ILE A 157 6.94 -6.60 -2.83
CA ILE A 157 8.36 -6.58 -3.23
C ILE A 157 9.24 -7.13 -2.10
N GLY A 158 9.04 -6.62 -0.88
CA GLY A 158 9.83 -6.99 0.28
C GLY A 158 9.71 -8.47 0.60
N ASP A 159 8.48 -8.97 0.73
CA ASP A 159 8.24 -10.37 1.08
C ASP A 159 8.84 -11.33 0.04
N TYR A 160 8.67 -11.05 -1.26
CA TYR A 160 9.20 -11.91 -2.31
C TYR A 160 10.74 -11.88 -2.34
N GLY A 161 11.35 -10.69 -2.42
CA GLY A 161 12.81 -10.54 -2.47
C GLY A 161 13.51 -11.08 -1.22
N ASN A 162 12.94 -10.84 -0.04
CA ASN A 162 13.46 -11.33 1.24
C ASN A 162 13.40 -12.86 1.31
N CYS A 163 12.32 -13.49 0.83
CA CYS A 163 12.18 -14.94 0.84
C CYS A 163 13.15 -15.64 -0.12
N VAL A 164 13.34 -15.11 -1.34
CA VAL A 164 14.33 -15.65 -2.29
C VAL A 164 15.77 -15.39 -1.78
N GLY A 165 15.95 -14.34 -0.96
CA GLY A 165 17.23 -13.94 -0.40
C GLY A 165 18.06 -13.13 -1.39
N ILE A 166 17.43 -12.24 -2.15
CA ILE A 166 18.10 -11.27 -3.03
C ILE A 166 17.85 -9.86 -2.48
N PRO A 167 18.92 -9.09 -2.16
CA PRO A 167 18.75 -7.80 -1.52
C PRO A 167 18.21 -6.75 -2.50
N THR A 168 17.28 -5.91 -2.05
CA THR A 168 16.86 -4.69 -2.75
C THR A 168 17.71 -3.52 -2.26
N VAL A 169 18.57 -3.00 -3.13
CA VAL A 169 19.71 -2.16 -2.73
C VAL A 169 19.57 -0.69 -3.12
N ALA A 170 18.72 -0.38 -4.10
CA ALA A 170 18.45 0.98 -4.56
C ALA A 170 17.07 1.07 -5.22
N GLY A 171 16.69 2.27 -5.65
CA GLY A 171 15.45 2.52 -6.35
C GLY A 171 15.18 4.01 -6.48
N ASP A 172 14.07 4.35 -7.15
CA ASP A 172 13.49 5.69 -7.16
C ASP A 172 11.99 5.64 -6.82
N VAL A 173 11.48 6.71 -6.21
CA VAL A 173 10.06 6.82 -5.85
C VAL A 173 9.62 8.27 -6.01
N MET A 174 8.60 8.49 -6.85
CA MET A 174 8.04 9.82 -7.08
C MET A 174 6.51 9.79 -6.93
N PHE A 175 5.98 10.85 -6.34
CA PHE A 175 4.56 11.00 -6.05
C PHE A 175 3.99 12.17 -6.86
N ASP A 176 2.97 11.90 -7.67
CA ASP A 176 2.28 12.91 -8.46
C ASP A 176 0.84 12.48 -8.77
N ALA A 177 -0.10 13.42 -8.81
CA ALA A 177 -1.50 13.14 -9.11
C ALA A 177 -1.69 12.46 -10.49
N ALA A 178 -0.77 12.67 -11.44
CA ALA A 178 -0.79 11.99 -12.74
C ALA A 178 -0.77 10.45 -12.63
N TYR A 179 -0.24 9.88 -11.54
CA TYR A 179 -0.16 8.43 -11.30
C TYR A 179 -1.26 7.90 -10.38
N GLU A 180 -2.26 8.71 -10.01
CA GLU A 180 -3.25 8.33 -8.99
C GLU A 180 -4.17 7.18 -9.42
N GLY A 181 -4.62 7.20 -10.67
CA GLY A 181 -5.45 6.12 -11.22
C GLY A 181 -4.64 4.97 -11.83
N ASN A 182 -3.34 5.16 -12.08
CA ASN A 182 -2.49 4.15 -12.68
C ASN A 182 -1.06 4.21 -12.10
N PRO A 183 -0.75 3.45 -11.03
CA PRO A 183 0.59 3.43 -10.44
C PRO A 183 1.58 2.71 -11.36
N LEU A 184 2.85 3.14 -11.34
CA LEU A 184 3.93 2.45 -12.05
C LEU A 184 4.78 1.67 -11.05
N VAL A 185 4.98 0.38 -11.32
CA VAL A 185 5.72 -0.54 -10.47
C VAL A 185 6.73 -1.27 -11.33
N ASN A 186 7.96 -0.79 -11.32
CA ASN A 186 9.03 -1.31 -12.15
C ASN A 186 10.09 -1.98 -11.27
N ALA A 187 10.50 -3.20 -11.60
CA ALA A 187 11.49 -3.97 -10.86
C ALA A 187 12.70 -4.24 -11.76
N MET A 188 13.90 -4.01 -11.24
CA MET A 188 15.18 -4.28 -11.90
C MET A 188 15.92 -5.37 -11.14
N CYS A 189 16.53 -6.30 -11.86
CA CYS A 189 17.40 -7.32 -11.30
C CYS A 189 18.79 -7.22 -11.94
N VAL A 190 19.82 -7.49 -11.14
CA VAL A 190 21.21 -7.53 -11.56
C VAL A 190 21.84 -8.82 -11.05
N GLY A 191 22.47 -9.57 -11.96
CA GLY A 191 23.16 -10.81 -11.68
C GLY A 191 24.60 -10.82 -12.19
N ILE A 192 25.42 -11.68 -11.61
CA ILE A 192 26.83 -11.87 -11.98
C ILE A 192 27.06 -13.30 -12.49
N LEU A 193 27.91 -13.43 -13.51
CA LEU A 193 28.33 -14.70 -14.09
C LEU A 193 29.77 -14.65 -14.58
N ARG A 194 30.33 -15.82 -14.89
CA ARG A 194 31.54 -15.92 -15.71
C ARG A 194 31.16 -15.84 -17.19
N GLU A 195 32.02 -15.23 -18.01
CA GLU A 195 31.75 -15.03 -19.44
C GLU A 195 31.57 -16.36 -20.20
N ASP A 196 32.26 -17.42 -19.78
CA ASP A 196 32.19 -18.77 -20.35
C ASP A 196 30.96 -19.57 -19.91
N GLU A 197 30.18 -19.08 -18.94
CA GLU A 197 28.95 -19.69 -18.43
C GLU A 197 27.68 -19.05 -19.02
N LEU A 198 27.82 -18.03 -19.89
CA LEU A 198 26.71 -17.38 -20.56
C LEU A 198 25.97 -18.36 -21.48
N ILE A 199 24.69 -18.58 -21.22
CA ILE A 199 23.79 -19.37 -22.06
C ILE A 199 22.82 -18.47 -22.83
N ARG A 200 22.37 -18.95 -24.01
CA ARG A 200 21.38 -18.28 -24.86
C ARG A 200 20.13 -19.15 -25.02
N ALA A 201 18.98 -18.54 -25.25
CA ALA A 201 17.71 -19.27 -25.39
C ALA A 201 17.46 -19.76 -26.82
N ARG A 202 18.43 -20.45 -27.43
CA ARG A 202 18.36 -20.93 -28.81
C ARG A 202 18.06 -22.44 -28.85
N ALA A 203 16.87 -22.83 -29.30
CA ALA A 203 16.58 -24.26 -29.50
C ALA A 203 17.38 -24.79 -30.70
N GLU A 204 18.16 -25.85 -30.50
CA GLU A 204 18.93 -26.49 -31.56
C GLU A 204 18.96 -28.00 -31.36
N GLY A 205 19.38 -28.74 -32.38
CA GLY A 205 19.50 -30.20 -32.37
C GLY A 205 18.15 -30.89 -32.56
N VAL A 206 17.85 -31.28 -33.79
CA VAL A 206 16.65 -32.07 -34.12
C VAL A 206 16.62 -33.33 -33.26
N GLY A 207 15.49 -33.59 -32.62
CA GLY A 207 15.30 -34.71 -31.68
C GLY A 207 15.57 -34.35 -30.22
N ASN A 208 16.13 -33.17 -29.91
CA ASN A 208 16.30 -32.74 -28.53
C ASN A 208 14.94 -32.55 -27.84
N PRO A 209 14.75 -33.10 -26.63
CA PRO A 209 13.48 -32.98 -25.91
C PRO A 209 13.30 -31.60 -25.27
N ILE A 210 12.05 -31.16 -25.30
CA ILE A 210 11.55 -29.94 -24.68
C ILE A 210 10.87 -30.34 -23.37
N ILE A 211 11.33 -29.75 -22.26
CA ILE A 211 10.96 -30.11 -20.89
C ILE A 211 10.32 -28.91 -20.22
N ALA A 212 9.10 -29.09 -19.70
CA ALA A 212 8.48 -28.12 -18.80
C ALA A 212 8.97 -28.36 -17.37
N VAL A 213 9.44 -27.30 -16.72
CA VAL A 213 10.10 -27.35 -15.42
C VAL A 213 9.40 -26.42 -14.43
N GLY A 214 9.28 -26.86 -13.18
CA GLY A 214 8.81 -26.03 -12.06
C GLY A 214 7.37 -26.31 -11.63
N ALA A 215 6.59 -25.24 -11.42
CA ALA A 215 5.21 -25.33 -10.96
C ALA A 215 4.27 -25.95 -12.00
N ARG A 216 3.14 -26.50 -11.54
CA ARG A 216 2.10 -27.05 -12.43
C ARG A 216 1.24 -25.94 -13.04
N THR A 217 0.90 -26.10 -14.31
CA THR A 217 0.09 -25.14 -15.07
C THR A 217 -1.36 -25.11 -14.58
N GLY A 218 -1.86 -23.95 -14.14
CA GLY A 218 -3.25 -23.70 -13.74
C GLY A 218 -3.96 -22.69 -14.63
N ARG A 219 -5.21 -22.32 -14.33
CA ARG A 219 -5.96 -21.28 -15.08
C ARG A 219 -5.62 -19.87 -14.60
N ASP A 220 -4.34 -19.56 -14.49
CA ASP A 220 -3.83 -18.31 -13.93
C ASP A 220 -3.50 -17.34 -15.07
N GLY A 221 -3.96 -16.09 -14.99
CA GLY A 221 -3.55 -15.03 -15.92
C GLY A 221 -3.88 -15.23 -17.40
N ILE A 222 -4.79 -16.14 -17.78
CA ILE A 222 -5.19 -16.31 -19.19
C ILE A 222 -5.76 -14.97 -19.69
N HIS A 223 -5.23 -14.48 -20.81
CA HIS A 223 -5.46 -13.12 -21.37
C HIS A 223 -4.80 -11.95 -20.61
N GLY A 224 -3.83 -12.21 -19.72
CA GLY A 224 -3.08 -11.17 -18.99
C GLY A 224 -2.36 -10.19 -19.93
N ALA A 225 -1.64 -10.71 -20.93
CA ALA A 225 -0.97 -9.89 -21.95
C ALA A 225 -1.93 -8.99 -22.76
N SER A 226 -3.12 -9.49 -23.11
CA SER A 226 -4.15 -8.71 -23.81
C SER A 226 -4.74 -7.63 -22.90
N PHE A 227 -5.03 -7.96 -21.63
CA PHE A 227 -5.52 -7.01 -20.64
C PHE A 227 -4.53 -5.87 -20.38
N ALA A 228 -3.22 -6.14 -20.38
CA ALA A 228 -2.17 -5.13 -20.25
C ALA A 228 -2.00 -4.25 -21.51
N SER A 229 -2.74 -4.53 -22.59
CA SER A 229 -2.73 -3.80 -23.86
C SER A 229 -3.98 -2.94 -24.07
N GLU A 230 -4.78 -2.72 -23.03
CA GLU A 230 -6.03 -1.92 -23.06
C GLU A 230 -6.05 -0.86 -21.94
N ASP A 231 -6.82 0.22 -22.13
CA ASP A 231 -6.95 1.30 -21.15
C ASP A 231 -7.66 0.81 -19.86
N LEU A 232 -7.23 1.30 -18.69
CA LEU A 232 -7.91 1.03 -17.43
C LEU A 232 -9.23 1.81 -17.36
N SER A 233 -10.35 1.09 -17.53
CA SER A 233 -11.71 1.61 -17.39
C SER A 233 -12.55 0.69 -16.49
N ASP A 234 -13.65 1.20 -15.94
CA ASP A 234 -14.58 0.40 -15.12
C ASP A 234 -15.12 -0.83 -15.89
N GLU A 235 -15.26 -0.75 -17.22
CA GLU A 235 -15.72 -1.84 -18.09
C GLU A 235 -14.63 -2.90 -18.31
N ASN A 236 -13.38 -2.48 -18.53
CA ASN A 236 -12.25 -3.40 -18.70
C ASN A 236 -11.83 -4.04 -17.37
N GLU A 237 -11.92 -3.29 -16.27
CA GLU A 237 -11.75 -3.81 -14.92
C GLU A 237 -12.75 -4.91 -14.56
N ALA A 238 -13.87 -5.08 -15.27
CA ALA A 238 -14.82 -6.17 -15.01
C ALA A 238 -14.37 -7.51 -15.66
N LYS A 239 -13.47 -7.47 -16.65
CA LYS A 239 -12.97 -8.65 -17.39
C LYS A 239 -11.75 -9.31 -16.74
N ARG A 240 -11.61 -9.22 -15.40
CA ARG A 240 -10.37 -9.57 -14.68
C ARG A 240 -9.95 -11.03 -14.90
N PRO A 241 -8.71 -11.29 -15.33
CA PRO A 241 -8.11 -12.61 -15.20
C PRO A 241 -8.01 -13.02 -13.72
N ARG A 242 -7.88 -14.32 -13.44
CA ARG A 242 -7.58 -14.78 -12.07
C ARG A 242 -6.26 -14.17 -11.60
N VAL A 243 -6.27 -13.60 -10.39
CA VAL A 243 -5.10 -12.96 -9.76
C VAL A 243 -3.98 -13.99 -9.62
N GLN A 244 -2.83 -13.69 -10.23
CA GLN A 244 -1.62 -14.49 -10.11
C GLN A 244 -1.08 -14.38 -8.68
N VAL A 245 -0.56 -15.48 -8.13
CA VAL A 245 0.08 -15.50 -6.81
C VAL A 245 1.47 -16.07 -7.00
N GLY A 246 2.48 -15.30 -6.60
CA GLY A 246 3.88 -15.75 -6.68
C GLY A 246 4.27 -16.64 -5.51
N ASP A 247 5.10 -17.64 -5.77
CA ASP A 247 5.70 -18.52 -4.76
C ASP A 247 7.24 -18.34 -4.71
N PRO A 248 7.74 -17.43 -3.85
CA PRO A 248 9.17 -17.15 -3.76
C PRO A 248 10.00 -18.35 -3.28
N PHE A 249 9.40 -19.35 -2.63
CA PHE A 249 10.12 -20.54 -2.20
C PHE A 249 10.43 -21.46 -3.38
N THR A 250 9.43 -21.70 -4.24
CA THR A 250 9.64 -22.45 -5.49
C THR A 250 10.59 -21.71 -6.42
N GLU A 251 10.48 -20.37 -6.52
CA GLU A 251 11.39 -19.54 -7.31
C GLU A 251 12.85 -19.68 -6.84
N LYS A 252 13.10 -19.77 -5.53
CA LYS A 252 14.44 -20.02 -4.99
C LYS A 252 15.00 -21.38 -5.44
N LEU A 253 14.17 -22.42 -5.41
CA LEU A 253 14.58 -23.75 -5.89
C LEU A 253 14.87 -23.72 -7.39
N LEU A 254 14.01 -23.04 -8.16
CA LEU A 254 14.15 -22.85 -9.60
C LEU A 254 15.46 -22.14 -9.95
N LEU A 255 15.80 -21.06 -9.24
CA LEU A 255 17.07 -20.35 -9.38
C LEU A 255 18.28 -21.28 -9.21
N GLU A 256 18.33 -22.06 -8.11
CA GLU A 256 19.49 -22.93 -7.86
C GLU A 256 19.57 -24.08 -8.88
N ALA A 257 18.43 -24.66 -9.25
CA ALA A 257 18.37 -25.71 -10.24
C ALA A 257 18.74 -25.22 -11.65
N SER A 258 18.30 -24.04 -12.06
CA SER A 258 18.65 -23.43 -13.35
C SER A 258 20.15 -23.20 -13.47
N LEU A 259 20.80 -22.68 -12.44
CA LEU A 259 22.26 -22.48 -12.45
C LEU A 259 23.03 -23.81 -12.48
N GLU A 260 22.55 -24.85 -11.79
CA GLU A 260 23.13 -26.20 -11.87
C GLU A 260 22.94 -26.83 -13.26
N LEU A 261 21.77 -26.66 -13.88
CA LEU A 261 21.51 -27.14 -15.24
C LEU A 261 22.44 -26.49 -16.26
N ILE A 262 22.63 -25.18 -16.19
CA ILE A 262 23.50 -24.43 -17.11
C ILE A 262 24.95 -24.91 -16.98
N THR A 263 25.45 -25.07 -15.76
CA THR A 263 26.83 -25.53 -15.50
C THR A 263 27.06 -27.02 -15.79
N SER A 264 26.01 -27.84 -15.81
CA SER A 264 26.12 -29.28 -16.10
C SER A 264 26.52 -29.60 -17.55
N GLY A 265 26.25 -28.68 -18.49
CA GLY A 265 26.43 -28.91 -19.92
C GLY A 265 25.43 -29.90 -20.54
N HIS A 266 24.36 -30.29 -19.83
CA HIS A 266 23.33 -31.23 -20.31
C HIS A 266 22.22 -30.57 -21.14
N ILE A 267 22.08 -29.25 -21.06
CA ILE A 267 21.05 -28.49 -21.79
C ILE A 267 21.65 -27.72 -22.97
N VAL A 268 20.79 -27.36 -23.91
CA VAL A 268 21.10 -26.50 -25.06
C VAL A 268 20.56 -25.09 -24.82
N ALA A 269 19.36 -25.00 -24.25
CA ALA A 269 18.69 -23.74 -24.00
C ALA A 269 17.75 -23.84 -22.80
N ILE A 270 17.49 -22.68 -22.21
CA ILE A 270 16.59 -22.47 -21.08
C ILE A 270 15.88 -21.14 -21.29
N GLN A 271 14.57 -21.10 -21.02
CA GLN A 271 13.73 -19.92 -21.22
C GLN A 271 12.75 -19.79 -20.06
N ASP A 272 12.46 -18.57 -19.65
CA ASP A 272 11.40 -18.29 -18.69
C ASP A 272 10.01 -18.56 -19.31
N MET A 273 8.98 -18.68 -18.46
CA MET A 273 7.58 -18.74 -18.89
C MET A 273 6.79 -17.60 -18.25
N GLY A 274 6.87 -16.42 -18.85
CA GLY A 274 6.14 -15.21 -18.45
C GLY A 274 4.80 -15.00 -19.18
N ALA A 275 4.63 -13.81 -19.76
CA ALA A 275 3.42 -13.44 -20.51
C ALA A 275 3.19 -14.37 -21.70
N ALA A 276 1.92 -14.75 -21.94
CA ALA A 276 1.54 -15.80 -22.89
C ALA A 276 2.13 -17.21 -22.60
N GLY A 277 2.80 -17.40 -21.46
CA GLY A 277 3.16 -18.69 -20.91
C GLY A 277 3.96 -19.59 -21.85
N LEU A 278 3.48 -20.82 -22.04
CA LEU A 278 4.16 -21.82 -22.87
C LEU A 278 4.24 -21.40 -24.35
N THR A 279 3.27 -20.60 -24.80
CA THR A 279 3.18 -20.16 -26.18
C THR A 279 4.36 -19.27 -26.57
N SER A 280 4.61 -18.20 -25.80
CA SER A 280 5.73 -17.28 -26.07
C SER A 280 7.07 -17.99 -25.92
N SER A 281 7.30 -18.67 -24.80
CA SER A 281 8.59 -19.31 -24.53
C SER A 281 8.99 -20.29 -25.61
N SER A 282 8.08 -21.16 -26.03
CA SER A 282 8.41 -22.17 -27.04
C SER A 282 8.48 -21.63 -28.46
N ALA A 283 7.62 -20.66 -28.82
CA ALA A 283 7.68 -20.01 -30.13
C ALA A 283 8.96 -19.17 -30.28
N GLU A 284 9.35 -18.42 -29.26
CA GLU A 284 10.58 -17.62 -29.27
C GLU A 284 11.83 -18.50 -29.35
N MET A 285 11.90 -19.58 -28.57
CA MET A 285 13.03 -20.52 -28.63
C MET A 285 13.16 -21.18 -30.00
N ALA A 286 12.03 -21.57 -30.61
CA ALA A 286 11.98 -22.13 -31.96
C ALA A 286 12.45 -21.11 -33.01
N GLU A 287 11.98 -19.87 -32.91
CA GLU A 287 12.35 -18.79 -33.81
C GLU A 287 13.83 -18.43 -33.72
N ARG A 288 14.37 -18.26 -32.51
CA ARG A 288 15.82 -18.00 -32.27
C ARG A 288 16.66 -19.17 -32.79
N GLY A 289 16.16 -20.39 -32.67
CA GLY A 289 16.75 -21.62 -33.18
C GLY A 289 16.81 -21.73 -34.70
N ASP A 290 15.84 -21.10 -35.37
CA ASP A 290 15.44 -21.40 -36.74
C ASP A 290 15.11 -22.90 -36.93
N VAL A 291 14.33 -23.45 -35.98
CA VAL A 291 13.91 -24.85 -35.94
C VAL A 291 12.42 -24.96 -35.68
N GLY A 292 11.80 -26.08 -36.08
CA GLY A 292 10.43 -26.37 -35.67
C GLY A 292 10.36 -27.03 -34.29
N VAL A 293 9.17 -26.99 -33.69
CA VAL A 293 8.90 -27.64 -32.41
C VAL A 293 7.55 -28.35 -32.43
N THR A 294 7.44 -29.46 -31.72
CA THR A 294 6.15 -30.11 -31.42
C THR A 294 5.96 -30.20 -29.91
N ILE A 295 4.80 -29.74 -29.42
CA ILE A 295 4.40 -29.78 -28.01
C ILE A 295 3.11 -30.59 -27.87
N ASP A 296 3.08 -31.54 -26.95
CA ASP A 296 1.89 -32.33 -26.59
C ASP A 296 1.30 -31.84 -25.26
N THR A 297 0.13 -31.22 -25.33
CA THR A 297 -0.52 -30.60 -24.16
C THR A 297 -0.96 -31.63 -23.12
N LEU A 298 -1.14 -32.90 -23.48
CA LEU A 298 -1.46 -33.97 -22.52
C LEU A 298 -0.30 -34.33 -21.60
N LYS A 299 0.93 -33.97 -21.99
CA LYS A 299 2.15 -34.21 -21.19
C LYS A 299 2.50 -33.03 -20.30
N VAL A 300 1.87 -31.87 -20.50
CA VAL A 300 2.14 -30.68 -19.68
C VAL A 300 1.60 -30.92 -18.27
N PRO A 301 2.42 -30.74 -17.22
CA PRO A 301 1.94 -30.86 -15.84
C PRO A 301 0.87 -29.81 -15.54
N VAL A 302 -0.35 -30.25 -15.22
CA VAL A 302 -1.48 -29.38 -14.89
C VAL A 302 -1.89 -29.48 -13.43
N ARG A 303 -2.36 -28.37 -12.86
CA ARG A 303 -2.87 -28.29 -11.48
C ARG A 303 -4.38 -28.58 -11.42
N GLU A 304 -5.11 -28.25 -12.48
CA GLU A 304 -6.57 -28.41 -12.58
C GLU A 304 -6.93 -29.48 -13.61
N THR A 305 -7.93 -30.31 -13.29
CA THR A 305 -8.44 -31.31 -14.24
C THR A 305 -9.24 -30.66 -15.38
N GLY A 306 -9.17 -31.25 -16.57
CA GLY A 306 -9.99 -30.83 -17.72
C GLY A 306 -9.56 -29.50 -18.35
N MET A 307 -8.30 -29.09 -18.16
CA MET A 307 -7.76 -27.93 -18.88
C MET A 307 -7.67 -28.21 -20.38
N THR A 308 -8.10 -27.25 -21.20
CA THR A 308 -8.03 -27.37 -22.66
C THR A 308 -6.64 -27.01 -23.18
N PRO A 309 -6.25 -27.41 -24.41
CA PRO A 309 -5.00 -26.97 -25.03
C PRO A 309 -4.85 -25.44 -25.04
N TYR A 310 -5.95 -24.73 -25.32
CA TYR A 310 -6.03 -23.26 -25.25
C TYR A 310 -5.64 -22.73 -23.86
N GLU A 311 -6.22 -23.26 -22.80
CA GLU A 311 -5.95 -22.83 -21.42
C GLU A 311 -4.52 -23.16 -20.98
N ILE A 312 -3.99 -24.33 -21.37
CA ILE A 312 -2.64 -24.77 -21.03
C ILE A 312 -1.58 -23.86 -21.68
N LEU A 313 -1.77 -23.56 -22.96
CA LEU A 313 -0.84 -22.76 -23.75
C LEU A 313 -0.77 -21.30 -23.31
N LEU A 314 -1.90 -20.71 -22.94
CA LEU A 314 -2.04 -19.28 -22.59
C LEU A 314 -1.98 -19.00 -21.09
N SER A 315 -1.78 -20.03 -20.27
CA SER A 315 -1.64 -19.88 -18.82
C SER A 315 -0.36 -19.14 -18.47
N GLU A 316 -0.47 -18.12 -17.62
CA GLU A 316 0.62 -17.33 -17.06
C GLU A 316 0.89 -17.73 -15.60
N SER A 317 0.73 -19.02 -15.28
CA SER A 317 1.12 -19.56 -13.97
C SER A 317 2.60 -19.28 -13.71
N GLN A 318 2.91 -18.84 -12.49
CA GLN A 318 4.25 -18.40 -12.09
C GLN A 318 5.20 -19.57 -11.81
N GLU A 319 6.50 -19.26 -11.62
CA GLU A 319 7.55 -20.21 -11.25
C GLU A 319 7.70 -21.41 -12.23
N ARG A 320 7.71 -21.13 -13.54
CA ARG A 320 7.87 -22.13 -14.61
C ARG A 320 8.98 -21.75 -15.58
N MET A 321 9.61 -22.76 -16.14
CA MET A 321 10.68 -22.64 -17.13
C MET A 321 10.50 -23.68 -18.24
N LEU A 322 11.02 -23.36 -19.42
CA LEU A 322 11.13 -24.27 -20.54
C LEU A 322 12.60 -24.60 -20.79
N VAL A 323 12.93 -25.89 -20.87
CA VAL A 323 14.31 -26.37 -21.06
C VAL A 323 14.40 -27.25 -22.30
N VAL A 324 15.43 -27.05 -23.12
CA VAL A 324 15.79 -27.97 -24.21
C VAL A 324 17.00 -28.76 -23.76
N ALA A 325 16.82 -30.04 -23.47
CA ALA A 325 17.90 -30.94 -23.07
C ALA A 325 18.60 -31.53 -24.30
N LYS A 326 19.88 -31.88 -24.18
CA LYS A 326 20.57 -32.67 -25.21
C LYS A 326 19.96 -34.08 -25.22
N GLN A 327 19.72 -34.63 -26.40
CA GLN A 327 19.21 -35.99 -26.56
C GLN A 327 20.09 -37.00 -25.81
N GLY A 328 19.48 -37.87 -25.01
CA GLY A 328 20.18 -38.85 -24.15
C GLY A 328 20.60 -38.31 -22.78
N HIS A 329 20.35 -37.02 -22.48
CA HIS A 329 20.62 -36.41 -21.17
C HIS A 329 19.35 -36.09 -20.36
N GLU A 330 18.18 -36.60 -20.77
CA GLU A 330 16.88 -36.35 -20.15
C GLU A 330 16.87 -36.74 -18.68
N ASP A 331 17.38 -37.95 -18.37
CA ASP A 331 17.42 -38.46 -17.00
C ASP A 331 18.38 -37.67 -16.12
N ALA A 332 19.49 -37.16 -16.68
CA ALA A 332 20.43 -36.31 -15.96
C ALA A 332 19.79 -34.95 -15.60
N VAL A 333 19.08 -34.33 -16.56
CA VAL A 333 18.32 -33.10 -16.33
C VAL A 333 17.22 -33.31 -15.28
N LYS A 334 16.46 -34.40 -15.39
CA LYS A 334 15.43 -34.77 -14.40
C LYS A 334 16.03 -35.03 -13.01
N ALA A 335 17.21 -35.64 -12.92
CA ALA A 335 17.89 -35.89 -11.65
C ALA A 335 18.27 -34.59 -10.93
N ILE A 336 18.79 -33.59 -11.68
CA ILE A 336 19.08 -32.25 -11.13
C ILE A 336 17.80 -31.60 -10.61
N LEU A 337 16.72 -31.63 -11.39
CA LEU A 337 15.45 -31.01 -10.99
C LEU A 337 14.81 -31.72 -9.79
N THR A 338 14.87 -33.05 -9.73
CA THR A 338 14.38 -33.84 -8.59
C THR A 338 15.18 -33.55 -7.31
N LYS A 339 16.50 -33.35 -7.40
CA LYS A 339 17.35 -32.95 -6.27
C LYS A 339 16.87 -31.65 -5.62
N TRP A 340 16.33 -30.73 -6.42
CA TRP A 340 15.79 -29.44 -5.97
C TRP A 340 14.27 -29.46 -5.76
N ASP A 341 13.63 -30.63 -5.74
CA ASP A 341 12.17 -30.80 -5.55
C ASP A 341 11.31 -30.10 -6.61
N LEU A 342 11.79 -30.06 -7.87
CA LEU A 342 11.07 -29.46 -9.00
C LEU A 342 10.53 -30.54 -9.95
N ASN A 343 9.31 -30.30 -10.46
CA ASN A 343 8.74 -31.16 -11.51
C ASN A 343 9.47 -30.93 -12.84
N ALA A 344 9.60 -32.01 -13.64
CA ALA A 344 10.28 -31.98 -14.92
C ALA A 344 9.65 -33.00 -15.88
N GLU A 345 8.89 -32.53 -16.87
CA GLU A 345 8.23 -33.42 -17.83
C GLU A 345 8.60 -33.09 -19.27
N VAL A 346 8.88 -34.14 -20.06
CA VAL A 346 9.14 -34.01 -21.49
C VAL A 346 7.79 -33.80 -22.18
N ILE A 347 7.56 -32.58 -22.63
CA ILE A 347 6.30 -32.18 -23.27
C ILE A 347 6.40 -32.18 -24.80
N GLY A 348 7.61 -32.17 -25.36
CA GLY A 348 7.81 -31.94 -26.78
C GLY A 348 9.21 -32.24 -27.28
N HIS A 349 9.46 -31.97 -28.55
CA HIS A 349 10.77 -32.13 -29.19
C HIS A 349 11.01 -31.06 -30.25
N VAL A 350 12.29 -30.75 -30.47
CA VAL A 350 12.77 -30.00 -31.64
C VAL A 350 12.67 -30.89 -32.87
N ILE A 351 12.11 -30.37 -33.96
CA ILE A 351 11.87 -31.09 -35.21
C ILE A 351 12.53 -30.39 -36.40
N ALA A 352 12.79 -31.15 -37.46
CA ALA A 352 13.40 -30.62 -38.69
C ALA A 352 12.41 -29.81 -39.54
N ASP A 353 11.13 -30.18 -39.53
CA ASP A 353 10.11 -29.42 -40.26
C ASP A 353 9.99 -28.03 -39.65
N PRO A 354 10.00 -26.94 -40.44
CA PRO A 354 9.93 -25.57 -39.92
C PRO A 354 8.48 -25.21 -39.59
N VAL A 355 7.93 -25.87 -38.57
CA VAL A 355 6.56 -25.65 -38.09
C VAL A 355 6.53 -25.56 -36.58
N TYR A 356 5.64 -24.71 -36.08
CA TYR A 356 5.25 -24.71 -34.67
C TYR A 356 3.97 -25.54 -34.53
N ARG A 357 4.09 -26.75 -33.95
CA ARG A 357 2.99 -27.70 -33.85
C ARG A 357 2.61 -27.96 -32.40
N VAL A 358 1.31 -27.91 -32.12
CA VAL A 358 0.73 -28.32 -30.83
C VAL A 358 -0.27 -29.45 -31.03
N THR A 359 -0.14 -30.49 -30.21
CA THR A 359 -1.00 -31.67 -30.25
C THR A 359 -1.69 -31.92 -28.90
N GLU A 360 -2.88 -32.49 -28.94
CA GLU A 360 -3.54 -33.14 -27.81
C GLU A 360 -3.50 -34.66 -28.10
N GLY A 361 -2.42 -35.33 -27.68
CA GLY A 361 -2.14 -36.70 -28.09
C GLY A 361 -1.92 -36.83 -29.61
N ASN A 362 -2.80 -37.58 -30.30
CA ASN A 362 -2.70 -37.78 -31.75
C ASN A 362 -3.40 -36.67 -32.58
N HIS A 363 -4.07 -35.73 -31.93
CA HIS A 363 -4.84 -34.67 -32.58
C HIS A 363 -4.03 -33.38 -32.66
N VAL A 364 -3.82 -32.84 -33.87
CA VAL A 364 -3.13 -31.55 -34.06
C VAL A 364 -4.13 -30.42 -33.84
N VAL A 365 -3.95 -29.66 -32.76
CA VAL A 365 -4.86 -28.58 -32.33
C VAL A 365 -4.40 -27.20 -32.80
N ALA A 366 -3.09 -27.04 -33.06
CA ALA A 366 -2.52 -25.86 -33.69
C ALA A 366 -1.31 -26.24 -34.55
N GLU A 367 -1.17 -25.65 -35.73
CA GLU A 367 0.02 -25.79 -36.57
C GLU A 367 0.23 -24.52 -37.39
N PHE A 368 1.35 -23.84 -37.16
CA PHE A 368 1.75 -22.68 -37.93
C PHE A 368 2.93 -23.02 -38.86
N PRO A 369 2.89 -22.56 -40.13
CA PRO A 369 4.01 -22.71 -41.04
C PRO A 369 5.10 -21.68 -40.73
N GLY A 370 6.36 -22.12 -40.78
CA GLY A 370 7.52 -21.30 -40.49
C GLY A 370 7.85 -21.21 -38.99
N THR A 371 8.94 -20.51 -38.70
CA THR A 371 9.49 -20.33 -37.34
C THR A 371 9.23 -18.93 -36.78
N ARG A 372 8.76 -17.97 -37.60
CA ARG A 372 8.70 -16.53 -37.28
C ARG A 372 7.36 -16.06 -36.73
N LEU A 373 6.83 -16.71 -35.71
CA LEU A 373 5.54 -16.34 -35.14
C LEU A 373 5.57 -15.03 -34.35
N VAL A 374 6.73 -14.67 -33.82
CA VAL A 374 6.90 -13.50 -32.95
C VAL A 374 7.31 -12.29 -33.77
N THR A 375 8.25 -12.44 -34.70
CA THR A 375 8.79 -11.27 -35.41
C THR A 375 7.99 -10.78 -36.62
N ASP A 376 7.14 -11.62 -37.22
CA ASP A 376 6.28 -11.24 -38.36
C ASP A 376 4.96 -10.56 -37.94
N CYS A 377 4.87 -10.14 -36.66
CA CYS A 377 3.77 -9.31 -36.18
C CYS A 377 3.67 -7.97 -36.95
N PRO A 378 2.47 -7.38 -37.07
CA PRO A 378 2.33 -6.04 -37.64
C PRO A 378 3.14 -4.99 -36.87
N GLN A 379 3.71 -4.02 -37.59
CA GLN A 379 4.36 -2.84 -37.03
C GLN A 379 3.59 -1.60 -37.46
N TYR A 380 3.38 -0.67 -36.53
CA TYR A 380 2.62 0.56 -36.76
C TYR A 380 3.49 1.80 -36.66
N HIS A 381 3.13 2.82 -37.44
CA HIS A 381 3.76 4.14 -37.43
C HIS A 381 2.68 5.21 -37.25
N PRO A 382 2.14 5.40 -36.03
CA PRO A 382 1.15 6.43 -35.77
C PRO A 382 1.66 7.83 -36.13
N GLU A 383 0.72 8.75 -36.38
CA GLU A 383 1.03 10.17 -36.41
C GLU A 383 1.61 10.60 -35.05
N ALA A 384 2.63 11.45 -35.05
CA ALA A 384 3.21 12.01 -33.85
C ALA A 384 3.06 13.54 -33.89
N ARG A 385 2.29 14.09 -32.97
CA ARG A 385 2.02 15.53 -32.87
C ARG A 385 2.09 15.98 -31.43
N GLU A 386 2.89 17.00 -31.13
CA GLU A 386 2.97 17.58 -29.78
C GLU A 386 1.62 18.15 -29.34
N ALA A 387 1.28 18.00 -28.05
CA ALA A 387 0.03 18.53 -27.50
C ALA A 387 0.12 20.05 -27.29
N ASP A 388 -0.91 20.80 -27.71
CA ASP A 388 -0.98 22.25 -27.53
C ASP A 388 -0.90 22.65 -26.04
N ASP A 389 -1.44 21.84 -25.13
CA ASP A 389 -1.35 22.10 -23.69
C ASP A 389 0.08 22.03 -23.15
N ALA A 390 0.89 21.08 -23.65
CA ALA A 390 2.26 20.89 -23.22
C ALA A 390 3.10 22.08 -23.69
N VAL A 391 2.91 22.51 -24.94
CA VAL A 391 3.54 23.73 -25.49
C VAL A 391 3.18 24.96 -24.66
N ALA A 392 1.88 25.16 -24.35
CA ALA A 392 1.42 26.30 -23.56
C ALA A 392 1.98 26.29 -22.13
N ARG A 393 2.05 25.12 -21.48
CA ARG A 393 2.66 24.96 -20.14
C ARG A 393 4.15 25.24 -20.16
N ARG A 394 4.88 24.70 -21.14
CA ARG A 394 6.33 24.91 -21.33
C ARG A 394 6.66 26.38 -21.54
N ALA A 395 5.83 27.12 -22.28
CA ALA A 395 6.03 28.54 -22.58
C ALA A 395 5.64 29.50 -21.45
N ARG A 396 5.02 29.02 -20.38
CA ARG A 396 4.55 29.88 -19.28
C ARG A 396 5.73 30.46 -18.50
N ASP A 397 5.71 31.77 -18.29
CA ASP A 397 6.66 32.44 -17.40
C ASP A 397 6.40 32.02 -15.95
N VAL A 398 7.32 31.20 -15.42
CA VAL A 398 7.27 30.71 -14.04
C VAL A 398 7.64 31.80 -13.04
N HIS A 399 8.31 32.87 -13.47
CA HIS A 399 8.66 33.97 -12.57
C HIS A 399 7.49 34.90 -12.23
N ALA A 400 6.45 34.87 -13.07
CA ALA A 400 5.20 35.57 -12.82
C ALA A 400 4.29 34.86 -11.79
N ILE A 401 4.63 33.65 -11.35
CA ILE A 401 3.90 32.96 -10.28
C ILE A 401 4.22 33.68 -8.96
N PRO A 402 3.20 34.21 -8.24
CA PRO A 402 3.43 34.97 -7.02
C PRO A 402 3.96 34.07 -5.90
N GLU A 403 4.97 34.55 -5.18
CA GLU A 403 5.44 33.92 -3.96
C GLU A 403 4.36 33.97 -2.87
N ARG A 404 4.26 32.89 -2.10
CA ARG A 404 3.48 32.81 -0.87
C ARG A 404 4.15 33.63 0.21
N ALA A 405 3.36 34.11 1.17
CA ALA A 405 3.86 34.96 2.24
C ALA A 405 4.95 34.26 3.09
N GLU A 406 4.83 32.95 3.27
CA GLU A 406 5.77 32.11 4.02
C GLU A 406 7.13 31.95 3.33
N GLU A 407 7.19 32.09 1.99
CA GLU A 407 8.43 31.96 1.21
C GLU A 407 9.40 33.15 1.43
N ALA A 408 8.94 34.20 2.12
CA ALA A 408 9.82 35.24 2.64
C ALA A 408 10.92 34.70 3.57
N ASP A 409 10.68 33.53 4.19
CA ASP A 409 11.70 32.72 4.87
C ASP A 409 12.10 31.50 4.01
N PRO A 410 13.25 31.52 3.32
CA PRO A 410 13.68 30.38 2.50
C PRO A 410 13.91 29.09 3.30
N ALA A 411 14.15 29.17 4.62
CA ALA A 411 14.26 27.97 5.45
C ALA A 411 12.92 27.24 5.59
N TRP A 412 11.80 27.97 5.51
CA TRP A 412 10.47 27.37 5.43
C TRP A 412 10.30 26.58 4.14
N THR A 413 10.68 27.16 2.99
CA THR A 413 10.59 26.50 1.67
C THR A 413 11.45 25.23 1.64
N LEU A 414 12.69 25.31 2.14
CA LEU A 414 13.59 24.16 2.24
C LEU A 414 12.99 23.04 3.09
N ALA A 415 12.48 23.36 4.28
CA ALA A 415 11.83 22.36 5.14
C ALA A 415 10.61 21.73 4.46
N ARG A 416 9.79 22.53 3.75
CA ARG A 416 8.63 22.05 3.01
C ARG A 416 9.00 21.12 1.86
N LEU A 417 10.08 21.41 1.13
CA LEU A 417 10.60 20.55 0.07
C LEU A 417 11.09 19.22 0.63
N LEU A 418 11.83 19.22 1.75
CA LEU A 418 12.23 17.99 2.44
C LEU A 418 11.03 17.17 2.96
N GLU A 419 9.87 17.81 3.14
CA GLU A 419 8.61 17.12 3.46
C GLU A 419 7.86 16.56 2.23
N SER A 420 8.29 16.88 1.01
CA SER A 420 7.72 16.24 -0.18
C SER A 420 8.04 14.75 -0.14
N PRO A 421 7.05 13.85 -0.30
CA PRO A 421 7.31 12.41 -0.40
C PRO A 421 8.31 12.03 -1.50
N THR A 422 8.42 12.83 -2.57
CA THR A 422 9.38 12.65 -3.66
C THR A 422 10.83 12.92 -3.21
N ILE A 423 11.07 13.88 -2.33
CA ILE A 423 12.41 14.20 -1.79
C ILE A 423 12.68 13.43 -0.48
N ALA A 424 11.73 13.41 0.44
CA ALA A 424 11.83 12.86 1.79
C ALA A 424 12.47 11.46 1.84
N SER A 425 13.07 11.13 2.98
CA SER A 425 13.69 9.83 3.24
C SER A 425 12.80 8.66 2.85
N LYS A 426 13.31 7.81 1.95
CA LYS A 426 12.63 6.57 1.52
C LYS A 426 12.79 5.43 2.52
N ARG A 427 13.35 5.69 3.71
CA ARG A 427 13.61 4.69 4.73
C ARG A 427 12.38 3.87 5.15
N TRP A 428 11.20 4.49 5.17
CA TRP A 428 9.95 3.77 5.44
C TRP A 428 9.76 2.61 4.46
N ILE A 429 10.16 2.78 3.20
CA ILE A 429 10.12 1.74 2.16
C ILE A 429 11.29 0.77 2.36
N THR A 430 12.52 1.29 2.38
CA THR A 430 13.73 0.46 2.29
C THR A 430 13.99 -0.42 3.51
N THR A 431 13.50 -0.06 4.70
CA THR A 431 13.62 -0.89 5.91
C THR A 431 12.71 -2.12 5.91
N GLN A 432 11.78 -2.22 4.96
CA GLN A 432 10.96 -3.41 4.73
C GLN A 432 11.67 -4.41 3.80
N TYR A 433 12.78 -3.99 3.18
CA TYR A 433 13.61 -4.83 2.33
C TYR A 433 14.87 -5.23 3.08
N ASP A 434 15.33 -6.46 2.85
CA ASP A 434 16.72 -6.76 3.09
C ASP A 434 17.59 -6.06 2.03
N SER A 435 18.67 -5.43 2.49
CA SER A 435 19.69 -4.79 1.65
C SER A 435 21.10 -5.33 1.91
N THR A 436 21.21 -6.41 2.71
CA THR A 436 22.49 -6.87 3.30
C THR A 436 22.81 -8.33 3.04
N VAL A 437 21.84 -9.12 2.57
CA VAL A 437 21.98 -10.54 2.27
C VAL A 437 23.16 -10.76 1.33
N ARG A 438 23.94 -11.81 1.62
CA ARG A 438 25.25 -12.12 1.01
C ARG A 438 26.36 -11.11 1.33
N THR A 439 26.15 -10.15 2.23
CA THR A 439 27.16 -9.25 2.83
C THR A 439 28.09 -8.56 1.82
N ASN A 440 27.56 -8.25 0.63
CA ASN A 440 28.34 -7.63 -0.45
C ASN A 440 28.06 -6.12 -0.62
N THR A 441 26.96 -5.63 -0.06
CA THR A 441 26.59 -4.21 -0.12
C THR A 441 27.66 -3.36 0.59
N VAL A 442 28.24 -2.41 -0.16
CA VAL A 442 29.20 -1.41 0.33
C VAL A 442 28.47 -0.14 0.70
N LEU A 443 27.59 0.33 -0.19
CA LEU A 443 26.65 1.43 0.04
C LEU A 443 25.24 0.90 -0.21
N GLY A 444 24.38 1.01 0.80
CA GLY A 444 22.99 0.61 0.73
C GLY A 444 22.05 1.79 0.43
N PRO A 445 20.73 1.56 0.52
CA PRO A 445 19.75 2.62 0.30
C PRO A 445 19.95 3.80 1.25
N GLY A 446 20.17 5.00 0.70
CA GLY A 446 20.35 6.24 1.45
C GLY A 446 21.78 6.57 1.90
N ASP A 447 22.77 5.71 1.60
CA ASP A 447 24.19 6.00 1.92
C ASP A 447 24.90 6.86 0.86
N GLY A 448 24.42 6.83 -0.39
CA GLY A 448 24.99 7.54 -1.52
C GLY A 448 24.00 7.61 -2.69
N ASP A 449 24.42 8.27 -3.77
CA ASP A 449 23.56 8.52 -4.92
C ASP A 449 23.23 7.26 -5.71
N ALA A 450 24.05 6.22 -5.62
CA ALA A 450 23.79 4.90 -6.19
C ALA A 450 24.18 3.80 -5.19
N ALA A 451 23.55 2.62 -5.30
CA ALA A 451 23.95 1.47 -4.51
C ALA A 451 25.27 0.91 -5.03
N VAL A 452 26.15 0.42 -4.14
CA VAL A 452 27.42 -0.17 -4.54
C VAL A 452 27.56 -1.58 -3.97
N ILE A 453 27.76 -2.57 -4.86
CA ILE A 453 27.90 -3.98 -4.51
C ILE A 453 29.31 -4.46 -4.86
N ARG A 454 30.07 -4.96 -3.87
CA ARG A 454 31.42 -5.49 -4.11
C ARG A 454 31.38 -6.82 -4.86
N ILE A 455 32.38 -7.05 -5.70
CA ILE A 455 32.57 -8.33 -6.37
C ILE A 455 33.63 -9.13 -5.62
N ARG A 456 33.18 -10.18 -4.92
CA ARG A 456 34.05 -11.02 -4.07
C ARG A 456 35.20 -11.62 -4.88
N GLY A 457 36.37 -11.71 -4.24
CA GLY A 457 37.60 -12.21 -4.88
C GLY A 457 38.29 -11.19 -5.78
N THR A 458 37.74 -9.98 -5.92
CA THR A 458 38.32 -8.89 -6.71
C THR A 458 38.39 -7.60 -5.88
N ARG A 459 38.99 -6.55 -6.45
CA ARG A 459 38.91 -5.18 -5.92
C ARG A 459 37.72 -4.39 -6.47
N LYS A 460 36.99 -4.95 -7.44
CA LYS A 460 35.94 -4.28 -8.19
C LYS A 460 34.63 -4.22 -7.40
N ALA A 461 33.79 -3.26 -7.76
CA ALA A 461 32.39 -3.19 -7.37
C ALA A 461 31.54 -2.72 -8.54
N ILE A 462 30.24 -2.99 -8.48
CA ILE A 462 29.25 -2.44 -9.41
C ILE A 462 28.42 -1.37 -8.68
N ALA A 463 28.14 -0.27 -9.38
CA ALA A 463 27.23 0.76 -8.92
C ALA A 463 25.92 0.67 -9.69
N LEU A 464 24.79 0.81 -8.99
CA LEU A 464 23.45 0.56 -9.52
C LEU A 464 22.50 1.68 -9.15
N LYS A 465 21.74 2.16 -10.14
CA LYS A 465 20.76 3.23 -9.94
C LYS A 465 19.58 3.08 -10.90
N THR A 466 18.41 3.55 -10.47
CA THR A 466 17.26 3.82 -11.33
C THR A 466 16.87 5.29 -11.22
N ASP A 467 16.60 5.97 -12.34
CA ASP A 467 16.16 7.37 -12.36
C ASP A 467 15.16 7.65 -13.50
N CYS A 468 14.22 8.57 -13.25
CA CYS A 468 13.42 9.27 -14.26
C CYS A 468 12.45 10.30 -13.63
N ASN A 469 12.56 11.56 -14.03
CA ASN A 469 11.60 12.60 -13.69
C ASN A 469 10.53 12.78 -14.78
N GLY A 470 9.33 12.23 -14.55
CA GLY A 470 8.23 12.26 -15.53
C GLY A 470 7.69 13.66 -15.85
N ARG A 471 7.86 14.66 -14.96
CA ARG A 471 7.39 16.03 -15.22
C ARG A 471 8.23 16.71 -16.31
N TYR A 472 9.54 16.48 -16.30
CA TYR A 472 10.40 17.01 -17.35
C TYR A 472 10.05 16.42 -18.71
N VAL A 473 9.82 15.10 -18.75
CA VAL A 473 9.44 14.41 -19.98
C VAL A 473 8.06 14.84 -20.47
N TYR A 474 7.11 15.12 -19.55
CA TYR A 474 5.81 15.67 -19.93
C TYR A 474 5.91 17.06 -20.58
N LEU A 475 6.75 17.94 -20.03
CA LEU A 475 6.94 19.30 -20.52
C LEU A 475 7.77 19.38 -21.81
N ASP A 476 8.83 18.58 -21.89
CA ASP A 476 9.65 18.41 -23.09
C ASP A 476 10.20 16.97 -23.15
N PRO A 477 9.58 16.08 -23.93
CA PRO A 477 9.93 14.66 -23.90
C PRO A 477 11.37 14.38 -24.31
N ARG A 478 11.90 15.13 -25.28
CA ARG A 478 13.28 14.91 -25.76
C ARG A 478 14.30 15.36 -24.72
N VAL A 479 14.10 16.51 -24.11
CA VAL A 479 14.98 16.99 -23.03
C VAL A 479 14.85 16.10 -21.80
N GLY A 480 13.63 15.74 -21.39
CA GLY A 480 13.40 14.82 -20.26
C GLY A 480 14.04 13.46 -20.47
N GLY A 481 13.97 12.89 -21.69
CA GLY A 481 14.65 11.63 -22.04
C GLY A 481 16.18 11.72 -21.96
N ARG A 482 16.77 12.90 -22.25
CA ARG A 482 18.20 13.15 -22.04
C ARG A 482 18.54 13.20 -20.55
N ILE A 483 17.74 13.96 -19.79
CA ILE A 483 17.93 14.15 -18.33
C ILE A 483 17.89 12.80 -17.61
N ALA A 484 16.91 11.93 -17.90
CA ALA A 484 16.79 10.65 -17.22
C ALA A 484 18.06 9.78 -17.34
N VAL A 485 18.75 9.80 -18.49
CA VAL A 485 20.02 9.08 -18.68
C VAL A 485 21.19 9.83 -18.03
N ALA A 486 21.22 11.17 -18.18
CA ALA A 486 22.28 12.01 -17.62
C ALA A 486 22.34 11.93 -16.09
N GLU A 487 21.18 12.02 -15.43
CA GLU A 487 21.05 11.92 -13.98
C GLU A 487 21.48 10.54 -13.46
N ALA A 488 21.04 9.46 -14.11
CA ALA A 488 21.49 8.11 -13.78
C ALA A 488 23.02 7.94 -13.90
N ALA A 489 23.62 8.53 -14.94
CA ALA A 489 25.06 8.53 -15.13
C ALA A 489 25.80 9.34 -14.05
N ARG A 490 25.25 10.50 -13.68
CA ARG A 490 25.78 11.38 -12.64
C ARG A 490 25.73 10.70 -11.27
N ASN A 491 24.60 10.10 -10.91
CA ASN A 491 24.42 9.35 -9.66
C ASN A 491 25.41 8.17 -9.53
N VAL A 492 25.63 7.43 -10.62
CA VAL A 492 26.64 6.37 -10.69
C VAL A 492 28.06 6.94 -10.54
N ALA A 493 28.35 8.10 -11.14
CA ALA A 493 29.65 8.76 -11.02
C ALA A 493 29.92 9.33 -9.61
N CYS A 494 28.90 9.84 -8.93
CA CYS A 494 28.99 10.36 -7.55
C CYS A 494 29.46 9.32 -6.53
N VAL A 495 29.28 8.02 -6.81
CA VAL A 495 29.81 6.93 -5.96
C VAL A 495 31.14 6.35 -6.47
N GLY A 496 31.78 7.02 -7.44
CA GLY A 496 33.10 6.67 -7.97
C GLY A 496 33.08 5.63 -9.09
N ALA A 497 31.91 5.32 -9.66
CA ALA A 497 31.79 4.33 -10.72
C ALA A 497 31.72 4.97 -12.11
N ARG A 498 32.39 4.36 -13.09
CA ARG A 498 32.23 4.74 -14.49
C ARG A 498 30.88 4.20 -15.01
N PRO A 499 29.98 5.05 -15.55
CA PRO A 499 28.77 4.58 -16.23
C PRO A 499 29.12 3.64 -17.39
N MET A 500 28.46 2.48 -17.48
CA MET A 500 28.78 1.46 -18.49
C MET A 500 27.66 1.24 -19.51
N ALA A 501 26.44 0.97 -19.06
CA ALA A 501 25.31 0.61 -19.91
C ALA A 501 23.98 0.80 -19.16
N ILE A 502 22.88 0.84 -19.93
CA ILE A 502 21.53 1.00 -19.38
C ILE A 502 20.58 -0.11 -19.84
N THR A 503 19.60 -0.39 -19.00
CA THR A 503 18.33 -1.02 -19.36
C THR A 503 17.23 0.04 -19.19
N ASN A 504 16.17 0.00 -19.98
CA ASN A 504 15.07 0.98 -19.86
C ASN A 504 13.71 0.33 -19.61
N CYS A 505 12.83 1.05 -18.93
CA CYS A 505 11.43 0.67 -18.74
C CYS A 505 10.54 1.83 -19.17
N LEU A 506 9.96 1.73 -20.36
CA LEU A 506 9.25 2.82 -21.01
C LEU A 506 7.75 2.76 -20.64
N ASN A 507 7.28 3.64 -19.75
CA ASN A 507 5.88 3.68 -19.32
C ASN A 507 5.15 4.89 -19.93
N PHE A 508 4.20 4.63 -20.82
CA PHE A 508 3.46 5.66 -21.56
C PHE A 508 1.97 5.30 -21.65
N GLY A 509 1.12 6.29 -21.99
CA GLY A 509 -0.31 6.09 -22.23
C GLY A 509 -0.61 5.35 -23.54
N ASN A 510 -1.82 5.54 -24.07
CA ASN A 510 -2.25 4.87 -25.30
C ASN A 510 -1.51 5.40 -26.56
N PRO A 511 -0.72 4.56 -27.26
CA PRO A 511 0.15 4.97 -28.36
C PRO A 511 -0.61 5.28 -29.66
N LYS A 512 -1.93 5.02 -29.70
CA LYS A 512 -2.78 5.37 -30.83
C LYS A 512 -3.11 6.86 -30.86
N LYS A 513 -2.93 7.57 -29.74
CA LYS A 513 -3.12 9.02 -29.64
C LYS A 513 -1.86 9.74 -30.13
N PRO A 514 -1.96 10.69 -31.10
CA PRO A 514 -0.78 11.34 -31.68
C PRO A 514 0.13 12.04 -30.68
N GLU A 515 -0.44 12.63 -29.63
CA GLU A 515 0.29 13.31 -28.56
C GLU A 515 1.07 12.36 -27.66
N VAL A 516 0.52 11.19 -27.34
CA VAL A 516 1.20 10.19 -26.52
C VAL A 516 2.31 9.53 -27.33
N PHE A 517 2.07 9.23 -28.62
CA PHE A 517 3.10 8.67 -29.49
C PHE A 517 4.25 9.67 -29.73
N PHE A 518 3.94 10.96 -29.83
CA PHE A 518 4.96 12.02 -29.86
C PHE A 518 5.84 12.00 -28.60
N GLN A 519 5.22 11.97 -27.42
CA GLN A 519 5.96 11.89 -26.15
C GLN A 519 6.87 10.66 -26.10
N PHE A 520 6.34 9.49 -26.44
CA PHE A 520 7.12 8.24 -26.50
C PHE A 520 8.31 8.35 -27.44
N ARG A 521 8.08 8.80 -28.68
CA ARG A 521 9.12 8.87 -29.70
C ARG A 521 10.23 9.84 -29.33
N GLU A 522 9.87 11.07 -28.94
CA GLU A 522 10.85 12.10 -28.62
C GLU A 522 11.63 11.76 -27.34
N ALA A 523 11.00 11.12 -26.35
CA ALA A 523 11.71 10.62 -25.16
C ALA A 523 12.76 9.55 -25.51
N VAL A 524 12.42 8.57 -26.36
CA VAL A 524 13.37 7.55 -26.83
C VAL A 524 14.52 8.18 -27.63
N PHE A 525 14.24 9.19 -28.45
CA PHE A 525 15.29 9.94 -29.15
C PHE A 525 16.20 10.70 -28.19
N GLY A 526 15.64 11.35 -27.17
CA GLY A 526 16.39 12.02 -26.11
C GLY A 526 17.33 11.06 -25.37
N MET A 527 16.82 9.90 -24.98
CA MET A 527 17.63 8.83 -24.36
C MET A 527 18.75 8.37 -25.30
N GLY A 528 18.44 8.15 -26.58
CA GLY A 528 19.42 7.75 -27.58
C GLY A 528 20.52 8.79 -27.76
N ASP A 529 20.19 10.08 -27.76
CA ASP A 529 21.16 11.18 -27.80
C ASP A 529 22.12 11.11 -26.59
N ALA A 530 21.57 10.96 -25.37
CA ALA A 530 22.36 10.86 -24.14
C ALA A 530 23.24 9.60 -24.09
N CYS A 531 22.71 8.44 -24.48
CA CYS A 531 23.45 7.19 -24.51
C CYS A 531 24.66 7.24 -25.47
N ARG A 532 24.52 7.92 -26.62
CA ARG A 532 25.63 8.10 -27.56
C ARG A 532 26.69 9.04 -27.00
N ALA A 533 26.28 10.14 -26.36
CA ALA A 533 27.21 11.12 -25.79
C ALA A 533 28.00 10.53 -24.60
N LEU A 534 27.34 9.78 -23.73
CA LEU A 534 27.94 9.22 -22.51
C LEU A 534 28.57 7.83 -22.72
N GLY A 535 28.41 7.23 -23.91
CA GLY A 535 28.93 5.91 -24.20
C GLY A 535 28.25 4.79 -23.41
N THR A 536 26.96 4.94 -23.11
CA THR A 536 26.18 3.98 -22.31
C THR A 536 25.13 3.28 -23.19
N PRO A 537 25.48 2.21 -23.93
CA PRO A 537 24.52 1.53 -24.80
C PRO A 537 23.35 0.94 -24.02
N VAL A 538 22.23 0.80 -24.71
CA VAL A 538 21.02 0.11 -24.22
C VAL A 538 21.19 -1.40 -24.46
N THR A 539 21.20 -2.18 -23.39
CA THR A 539 21.40 -3.64 -23.45
C THR A 539 20.09 -4.42 -23.48
N GLY A 540 18.98 -3.79 -23.07
CA GLY A 540 17.66 -4.39 -23.00
C GLY A 540 16.65 -3.43 -22.37
N GLY A 541 15.43 -3.91 -22.16
CA GLY A 541 14.39 -3.12 -21.51
C GLY A 541 12.99 -3.71 -21.67
N ASN A 542 12.00 -2.92 -21.28
CA ASN A 542 10.58 -3.23 -21.34
C ASN A 542 9.79 -1.97 -21.77
N VAL A 543 8.63 -2.18 -22.39
CA VAL A 543 7.72 -1.09 -22.78
C VAL A 543 6.33 -1.42 -22.25
N SER A 544 5.81 -0.55 -21.39
CA SER A 544 4.43 -0.56 -20.94
C SER A 544 3.71 0.62 -21.59
N LEU A 545 2.78 0.30 -22.49
CA LEU A 545 1.87 1.28 -23.10
C LEU A 545 0.49 1.18 -22.42
N TYR A 546 -0.44 2.05 -22.79
CA TYR A 546 -1.80 2.08 -22.24
C TYR A 546 -1.88 2.41 -20.73
N ASN A 547 -0.83 3.03 -20.17
CA ASN A 547 -0.85 3.53 -18.79
C ASN A 547 -1.68 4.82 -18.71
N GLU A 548 -2.99 4.68 -18.81
CA GLU A 548 -3.95 5.77 -18.70
C GLU A 548 -5.23 5.32 -18.01
N ASN A 549 -5.98 6.29 -17.50
CA ASN A 549 -7.28 6.09 -16.86
C ASN A 549 -8.26 7.15 -17.41
N PRO A 550 -9.54 7.16 -17.00
CA PRO A 550 -10.52 8.12 -17.53
C PRO A 550 -10.19 9.59 -17.26
N GLN A 551 -9.27 9.91 -16.32
CA GLN A 551 -8.80 11.25 -16.03
C GLN A 551 -7.59 11.68 -16.89
N GLY A 552 -6.89 10.74 -17.53
CA GLY A 552 -5.77 11.01 -18.41
C GLY A 552 -4.67 9.95 -18.37
N ALA A 553 -3.66 10.15 -19.21
CA ALA A 553 -2.43 9.35 -19.19
C ALA A 553 -1.53 9.73 -18.01
N VAL A 554 -0.75 8.75 -17.54
CA VAL A 554 0.38 9.03 -16.64
C VAL A 554 1.37 9.97 -17.31
N TYR A 555 2.21 10.63 -16.53
CA TYR A 555 3.35 11.33 -17.14
C TYR A 555 4.25 10.32 -17.88
N PRO A 556 4.76 10.67 -19.08
CA PRO A 556 5.68 9.82 -19.80
C PRO A 556 6.91 9.51 -18.94
N THR A 557 7.14 8.24 -18.64
CA THR A 557 8.14 7.80 -17.65
C THR A 557 9.08 6.76 -18.26
N PRO A 558 10.09 7.20 -19.04
CA PRO A 558 11.17 6.35 -19.54
C PRO A 558 12.21 6.05 -18.45
N THR A 559 11.88 5.18 -17.50
CA THR A 559 12.77 4.81 -16.39
C THR A 559 14.08 4.23 -16.92
N ILE A 560 15.21 4.73 -16.42
CA ILE A 560 16.55 4.23 -16.72
C ILE A 560 17.03 3.39 -15.56
N GLY A 561 17.45 2.15 -15.81
CA GLY A 561 18.25 1.35 -14.89
C GLY A 561 19.69 1.32 -15.37
N MET A 562 20.64 1.84 -14.59
CA MET A 562 22.04 1.98 -15.00
C MET A 562 22.97 1.12 -14.17
N VAL A 563 23.95 0.53 -14.86
CA VAL A 563 25.07 -0.18 -14.26
C VAL A 563 26.35 0.61 -14.51
N GLY A 564 27.13 0.82 -13.45
CA GLY A 564 28.48 1.36 -13.49
C GLY A 564 29.52 0.44 -12.86
N LEU A 565 30.79 0.68 -13.18
CA LEU A 565 31.92 -0.12 -12.69
C LEU A 565 32.86 0.75 -11.84
N VAL A 566 33.15 0.27 -10.63
CA VAL A 566 34.23 0.76 -9.77
C VAL A 566 35.37 -0.24 -9.86
N ASP A 567 36.53 0.18 -10.37
CA ASP A 567 37.70 -0.71 -10.50
C ASP A 567 38.31 -1.08 -9.13
N ASP A 568 38.16 -0.20 -8.14
CA ASP A 568 38.70 -0.36 -6.79
C ASP A 568 37.73 0.18 -5.73
N VAL A 569 37.24 -0.69 -4.85
CA VAL A 569 36.31 -0.34 -3.75
C VAL A 569 36.78 0.81 -2.84
N ARG A 570 38.08 1.16 -2.83
CA ARG A 570 38.60 2.32 -2.09
C ARG A 570 38.16 3.67 -2.68
N HIS A 571 37.75 3.70 -3.94
CA HIS A 571 37.29 4.90 -4.63
C HIS A 571 35.78 5.14 -4.45
N VAL A 572 35.13 4.36 -3.60
CA VAL A 572 33.70 4.53 -3.32
C VAL A 572 33.48 5.73 -2.41
N THR A 573 32.66 6.66 -2.88
CA THR A 573 32.28 7.90 -2.18
C THR A 573 30.83 7.87 -1.74
N ARG A 574 30.53 8.58 -0.64
CA ARG A 574 29.17 8.74 -0.10
C ARG A 574 28.59 10.10 -0.49
N ALA A 575 27.27 10.24 -0.37
CA ALA A 575 26.59 11.53 -0.57
C ALA A 575 26.82 12.50 0.59
N THR A 576 26.70 12.02 1.84
CA THR A 576 26.78 12.88 3.03
C THR A 576 28.21 13.34 3.34
N PHE A 577 28.33 14.55 3.89
CA PHE A 577 29.62 15.07 4.35
C PHE A 577 30.26 14.15 5.40
N VAL A 578 31.59 14.04 5.35
CA VAL A 578 32.36 13.08 6.15
C VAL A 578 33.17 13.77 7.24
N SER A 579 33.92 14.82 6.90
CA SER A 579 34.85 15.45 7.83
C SER A 579 34.54 16.93 8.02
N GLU A 580 34.50 17.36 9.27
CA GLU A 580 34.42 18.78 9.61
C GLU A 580 35.69 19.51 9.12
N GLY A 581 35.52 20.70 8.55
CA GLY A 581 36.60 21.50 8.01
C GLY A 581 36.91 21.25 6.52
N ASP A 582 36.33 20.21 5.91
CA ASP A 582 36.44 19.99 4.47
C ASP A 582 35.83 21.18 3.70
N ALA A 583 36.50 21.60 2.62
CA ALA A 583 35.94 22.58 1.69
C ALA A 583 34.76 21.96 0.93
N ILE A 584 33.72 22.76 0.70
CA ILE A 584 32.58 22.38 -0.13
C ILE A 584 32.76 23.03 -1.50
N VAL A 585 32.82 22.20 -2.54
CA VAL A 585 33.00 22.62 -3.93
C VAL A 585 31.74 22.28 -4.71
N LEU A 586 31.19 23.25 -5.43
CA LEU A 586 30.18 23.00 -6.45
C LEU A 586 30.90 22.79 -7.78
N LEU A 587 30.79 21.60 -8.34
CA LEU A 587 31.09 21.32 -9.74
C LEU A 587 29.84 21.60 -10.57
N GLY A 588 30.00 22.23 -11.74
CA GLY A 588 28.91 22.78 -12.52
C GLY A 588 28.61 24.25 -12.15
N ASP A 589 27.58 24.81 -12.78
CA ASP A 589 27.17 26.20 -12.59
C ASP A 589 25.69 26.30 -12.21
N ASN A 590 25.31 27.36 -11.50
CA ASN A 590 23.94 27.59 -11.07
C ASN A 590 23.21 28.54 -12.04
N THR A 591 21.98 28.20 -12.42
CA THR A 591 21.23 28.89 -13.48
C THR A 591 19.80 29.22 -13.02
N ASP A 592 19.12 30.07 -13.80
CA ASP A 592 17.75 30.52 -13.52
C ASP A 592 16.69 29.54 -14.07
N GLU A 593 16.69 28.30 -13.58
CA GLU A 593 15.87 27.22 -14.15
C GLU A 593 14.92 26.59 -13.11
N LEU A 594 13.67 27.06 -13.10
CA LEU A 594 12.61 26.58 -12.18
C LEU A 594 11.55 25.70 -12.85
N GLY A 595 11.50 25.63 -14.17
CA GLY A 595 10.40 24.96 -14.87
C GLY A 595 10.35 23.47 -14.58
N GLY A 596 9.14 22.95 -14.34
CA GLY A 596 8.91 21.55 -13.97
C GLY A 596 9.40 21.13 -12.58
N SER A 597 9.94 22.06 -11.78
CA SER A 597 10.58 21.74 -10.51
C SER A 597 9.65 21.21 -9.43
N GLU A 598 10.19 20.45 -8.49
CA GLU A 598 9.51 20.03 -7.26
C GLU A 598 9.09 21.26 -6.44
N TYR A 599 9.86 22.36 -6.48
CA TYR A 599 9.43 23.65 -5.89
C TYR A 599 8.11 24.13 -6.47
N LEU A 600 7.98 24.20 -7.80
CA LEU A 600 6.72 24.62 -8.42
C LEU A 600 5.60 23.61 -8.18
N ALA A 601 5.88 22.31 -8.30
CA ALA A 601 4.88 21.27 -8.17
C ALA A 601 4.35 21.15 -6.73
N TRP A 602 5.24 21.07 -5.74
CA TRP A 602 4.89 20.81 -4.35
C TRP A 602 4.49 22.06 -3.57
N ILE A 603 5.23 23.17 -3.75
CA ILE A 603 4.88 24.42 -3.07
C ILE A 603 3.70 25.05 -3.78
N HIS A 604 3.75 25.23 -5.11
CA HIS A 604 2.75 26.02 -5.83
C HIS A 604 1.62 25.20 -6.45
N GLY A 605 1.74 23.88 -6.55
CA GLY A 605 0.75 23.04 -7.24
C GLY A 605 0.77 23.23 -8.75
N VAL A 606 1.89 23.66 -9.33
CA VAL A 606 2.01 24.05 -10.74
C VAL A 606 3.10 23.23 -11.44
N VAL A 607 2.73 22.62 -12.57
CA VAL A 607 3.68 22.02 -13.52
C VAL A 607 3.66 22.87 -14.79
N ALA A 608 4.70 23.70 -14.95
CA ALA A 608 4.85 24.66 -16.04
C ALA A 608 6.31 25.14 -16.17
N GLY A 609 6.60 25.87 -17.24
CA GLY A 609 7.94 26.33 -17.61
C GLY A 609 8.72 25.29 -18.41
N ALA A 610 9.79 25.71 -19.06
CA ALA A 610 10.71 24.78 -19.72
C ALA A 610 11.48 23.96 -18.67
N PRO A 611 11.60 22.63 -18.84
CA PRO A 611 12.46 21.86 -17.98
C PRO A 611 13.92 22.34 -18.12
N PRO A 612 14.78 22.07 -17.12
CA PRO A 612 16.18 22.48 -17.16
C PRO A 612 16.88 22.02 -18.44
N ALA A 613 17.77 22.85 -18.97
CA ALA A 613 18.59 22.49 -20.11
C ALA A 613 19.53 21.33 -19.75
N CYS A 614 19.76 20.44 -20.72
CA CYS A 614 20.65 19.29 -20.58
C CYS A 614 21.69 19.30 -21.70
N ASP A 615 22.88 19.82 -21.40
CA ASP A 615 24.07 19.76 -22.26
C ASP A 615 24.84 18.47 -21.97
N LEU A 616 24.70 17.50 -22.88
CA LEU A 616 25.29 16.18 -22.73
C LEU A 616 26.82 16.18 -22.79
N GLU A 617 27.45 17.11 -23.50
CA GLU A 617 28.91 17.21 -23.52
C GLU A 617 29.43 17.84 -22.24
N ALA A 618 28.71 18.81 -21.67
CA ALA A 618 29.03 19.35 -20.35
C ALA A 618 28.87 18.28 -19.26
N GLU A 619 27.80 17.48 -19.32
CA GLU A 619 27.57 16.35 -18.42
C GLU A 619 28.71 15.32 -18.49
N ARG A 620 29.15 14.95 -19.71
CA ARG A 620 30.28 14.03 -19.89
C ARG A 620 31.56 14.57 -19.25
N ARG A 621 31.90 15.84 -19.48
CA ARG A 621 33.10 16.47 -18.90
C ARG A 621 33.02 16.54 -17.37
N LEU A 622 31.85 16.82 -16.82
CA LEU A 622 31.60 16.80 -15.37
C LEU A 622 31.87 15.40 -14.79
N ILE A 623 31.30 14.36 -15.40
CA ILE A 623 31.49 12.96 -14.97
C ILE A 623 32.98 12.58 -15.04
N ASP A 624 33.65 12.89 -16.15
CA ASP A 624 35.07 12.58 -16.33
C ASP A 624 35.93 13.29 -15.26
N ALA A 625 35.68 14.59 -15.01
CA ALA A 625 36.38 15.36 -13.98
C ALA A 625 36.15 14.81 -12.56
N LEU A 626 34.91 14.47 -12.24
CA LEU A 626 34.54 13.91 -10.94
C LEU A 626 35.24 12.57 -10.69
N LEU A 627 35.20 11.66 -11.67
CA LEU A 627 35.85 10.36 -11.56
C LEU A 627 37.37 10.47 -11.42
N ASP A 628 38.00 11.39 -12.14
CA ASP A 628 39.44 11.65 -11.99
C ASP A 628 39.78 12.21 -10.61
N ALA A 629 38.97 13.12 -10.06
CA ALA A 629 39.14 13.65 -8.71
C ALA A 629 38.96 12.57 -7.62
N ILE A 630 37.97 11.69 -7.77
CA ILE A 630 37.73 10.57 -6.86
C ILE A 630 38.89 9.56 -6.92
N ARG A 631 39.34 9.17 -8.12
CA ARG A 631 40.47 8.24 -8.30
C ARG A 631 41.80 8.81 -7.81
N GLY A 632 41.96 10.13 -7.87
CA GLY A 632 43.09 10.84 -7.28
C GLY A 632 43.08 10.85 -5.74
N GLY A 633 42.00 10.38 -5.11
CA GLY A 633 41.83 10.41 -3.65
C GLY A 633 41.58 11.82 -3.11
N HIS A 634 41.09 12.73 -3.95
CA HIS A 634 40.86 14.13 -3.58
C HIS A 634 39.43 14.40 -3.09
N VAL A 635 38.50 13.44 -3.21
CA VAL A 635 37.09 13.62 -2.87
C VAL A 635 36.72 12.79 -1.64
N ALA A 636 36.13 13.42 -0.63
CA ALA A 636 35.65 12.76 0.58
C ALA A 636 34.17 12.35 0.46
N SER A 637 33.32 13.22 -0.09
CA SER A 637 31.93 12.94 -0.45
C SER A 637 31.56 13.63 -1.76
N ALA A 638 30.60 13.06 -2.48
CA ALA A 638 30.02 13.64 -3.69
C ALA A 638 28.52 13.33 -3.73
N HIS A 639 27.71 14.36 -3.98
CA HIS A 639 26.26 14.29 -4.07
C HIS A 639 25.76 15.15 -5.22
N ASP A 640 24.88 14.63 -6.05
CA ASP A 640 24.33 15.36 -7.18
C ASP A 640 23.30 16.44 -6.76
N CYS A 641 22.91 17.32 -7.68
CA CYS A 641 21.85 18.30 -7.46
C CYS A 641 20.66 18.04 -8.38
N ALA A 642 19.65 17.33 -7.86
CA ALA A 642 18.43 16.95 -8.57
C ALA A 642 17.18 17.69 -8.04
N GLU A 643 16.11 16.97 -7.67
CA GLU A 643 14.85 17.55 -7.19
C GLU A 643 15.04 18.49 -5.98
N GLY A 644 14.41 19.65 -6.05
CA GLY A 644 14.51 20.69 -5.02
C GLY A 644 15.81 21.49 -5.04
N GLY A 645 16.74 21.17 -5.94
CA GLY A 645 17.90 21.99 -6.27
C GLY A 645 19.02 22.00 -5.21
N LEU A 646 19.92 22.97 -5.34
CA LEU A 646 21.16 23.04 -4.56
C LEU A 646 20.93 23.09 -3.04
N ALA A 647 19.89 23.79 -2.58
CA ALA A 647 19.60 23.87 -1.15
C ALA A 647 19.16 22.52 -0.56
N VAL A 648 18.41 21.72 -1.31
CA VAL A 648 18.03 20.35 -0.91
C VAL A 648 19.24 19.45 -0.91
N ALA A 649 20.06 19.46 -1.96
CA ALA A 649 21.30 18.67 -2.01
C ALA A 649 22.23 18.97 -0.83
N LEU A 650 22.43 20.25 -0.48
CA LEU A 650 23.21 20.65 0.70
C LEU A 650 22.57 20.17 2.02
N ALA A 651 21.24 20.20 2.12
CA ALA A 651 20.54 19.69 3.30
C ALA A 651 20.67 18.16 3.42
N GLU A 652 20.51 17.41 2.33
CA GLU A 652 20.69 15.96 2.30
C GLU A 652 22.13 15.57 2.66
N CYS A 653 23.14 16.30 2.15
CA CYS A 653 24.53 16.14 2.56
C CYS A 653 24.72 16.23 4.09
N CYS A 654 23.89 17.03 4.77
CA CYS A 654 23.95 17.28 6.20
C CYS A 654 23.12 16.30 7.05
N VAL A 655 21.97 15.81 6.56
CA VAL A 655 20.97 15.11 7.40
C VAL A 655 20.50 13.74 6.88
N ALA A 656 20.83 13.36 5.64
CA ALA A 656 20.31 12.11 5.05
C ALA A 656 20.74 10.86 5.83
N ARG A 657 21.97 10.86 6.38
CA ARG A 657 22.49 9.77 7.18
C ARG A 657 22.05 9.87 8.64
N GLU A 658 21.13 9.00 9.03
CA GLU A 658 20.62 8.97 10.40
C GLU A 658 21.74 8.69 11.41
N GLY A 659 21.75 9.45 12.52
CA GLY A 659 22.76 9.33 13.57
C GLY A 659 24.10 10.01 13.26
N HIS A 660 24.31 10.55 12.05
CA HIS A 660 25.51 11.30 11.69
C HIS A 660 25.13 12.60 10.97
N ARG A 661 25.00 13.68 11.75
CA ARG A 661 24.65 15.01 11.26
C ARG A 661 25.90 15.90 11.21
N THR A 662 26.00 16.70 10.16
CA THR A 662 27.03 17.72 9.99
C THR A 662 26.38 19.05 9.63
N GLY A 663 26.98 20.16 10.08
CA GLY A 663 26.60 21.49 9.62
C GLY A 663 27.33 21.86 8.33
N ALA A 664 26.93 22.97 7.73
CA ALA A 664 27.63 23.55 6.60
C ALA A 664 27.47 25.07 6.58
N GLN A 665 28.55 25.75 6.21
CA GLN A 665 28.53 27.18 5.96
C GLN A 665 28.86 27.42 4.49
N VAL A 666 27.90 27.96 3.76
CA VAL A 666 27.94 28.14 2.31
C VAL A 666 27.75 29.62 1.96
N ASP A 667 28.50 30.11 0.98
CA ASP A 667 28.40 31.45 0.39
C ASP A 667 28.13 31.34 -1.11
N LEU A 668 26.92 31.69 -1.52
CA LEU A 668 26.46 31.70 -2.91
C LEU A 668 26.41 33.13 -3.48
N SER A 669 27.12 34.08 -2.86
CA SER A 669 27.09 35.49 -3.28
C SER A 669 27.59 35.71 -4.71
N SER A 670 28.39 34.80 -5.25
CA SER A 670 28.83 34.82 -6.66
C SER A 670 27.66 34.76 -7.65
N TRP A 671 26.51 34.22 -7.23
CA TRP A 671 25.28 34.13 -8.02
C TRP A 671 24.16 35.03 -7.50
N ALA A 672 24.48 36.06 -6.71
CA ALA A 672 23.47 36.94 -6.10
C ALA A 672 22.62 37.73 -7.12
N SER A 673 22.99 37.72 -8.40
CA SER A 673 22.18 38.27 -9.50
C SER A 673 21.01 37.38 -9.91
N LEU A 674 21.02 36.08 -9.57
CA LEU A 674 19.90 35.18 -9.84
C LEU A 674 18.75 35.42 -8.87
N PRO A 675 17.49 35.21 -9.29
CA PRO A 675 16.37 35.17 -8.36
C PRO A 675 16.61 34.16 -7.24
N LEU A 676 16.36 34.56 -5.99
CA LEU A 676 16.70 33.73 -4.82
C LEU A 676 16.09 32.33 -4.86
N ARG A 677 14.85 32.20 -5.31
CA ARG A 677 14.16 30.90 -5.45
C ARG A 677 14.83 30.00 -6.48
N SER A 678 15.31 30.54 -7.60
CA SER A 678 16.03 29.76 -8.61
C SER A 678 17.42 29.36 -8.13
N LEU A 679 18.11 30.30 -7.46
CA LEU A 679 19.42 30.05 -6.88
C LEU A 679 19.39 28.86 -5.89
N LEU A 680 18.37 28.80 -5.05
CA LEU A 680 18.27 27.78 -4.00
C LEU A 680 17.57 26.51 -4.48
N PHE A 681 16.49 26.64 -5.25
CA PHE A 681 15.56 25.55 -5.55
C PHE A 681 15.43 25.24 -7.05
N GLY A 682 16.23 25.88 -7.90
CA GLY A 682 16.34 25.53 -9.32
C GLY A 682 17.05 24.18 -9.51
N GLU A 683 16.52 23.36 -10.41
CA GLU A 683 16.92 21.97 -10.64
C GLU A 683 17.84 21.82 -11.86
N ALA A 684 18.67 22.84 -12.09
CA ALA A 684 19.66 22.88 -13.16
C ALA A 684 20.54 21.62 -13.21
N GLN A 685 20.79 21.12 -14.41
CA GLN A 685 21.51 19.87 -14.67
C GLN A 685 23.03 20.05 -14.60
N GLY A 686 23.76 18.94 -14.48
CA GLY A 686 25.22 18.91 -14.54
C GLY A 686 25.89 19.54 -13.31
N ARG A 687 25.33 19.34 -12.12
CA ARG A 687 25.85 19.88 -10.86
C ARG A 687 26.10 18.79 -9.82
N VAL A 688 27.22 18.88 -9.12
CA VAL A 688 27.61 17.98 -8.02
C VAL A 688 28.24 18.78 -6.89
N VAL A 689 27.78 18.54 -5.66
CA VAL A 689 28.38 19.03 -4.42
C VAL A 689 29.43 18.04 -3.95
N VAL A 690 30.66 18.52 -3.79
CA VAL A 690 31.83 17.74 -3.37
C VAL A 690 32.36 18.28 -2.04
N SER A 691 32.69 17.39 -1.10
CA SER A 691 33.53 17.76 0.05
C SER A 691 34.96 17.25 -0.11
N THR A 692 35.93 18.08 0.25
CA THR A 692 37.36 17.78 0.04
C THR A 692 38.28 18.56 0.98
N ALA A 693 39.36 17.90 1.44
CA ALA A 693 40.49 18.56 2.08
C ALA A 693 41.51 19.14 1.08
N ALA A 694 41.36 18.85 -0.22
CA ALA A 694 42.28 19.17 -1.31
C ALA A 694 41.59 19.98 -2.42
N ALA A 695 40.93 21.09 -2.04
CA ALA A 695 40.15 21.92 -2.96
C ALA A 695 40.90 22.34 -4.22
N ASP A 696 42.17 22.76 -4.11
CA ASP A 696 42.98 23.19 -5.25
C ASP A 696 43.18 22.07 -6.29
N ALA A 697 43.30 20.81 -5.84
CA ALA A 697 43.42 19.66 -6.74
C ALA A 697 42.12 19.41 -7.49
N VAL A 698 40.98 19.47 -6.79
CA VAL A 698 39.64 19.32 -7.40
C VAL A 698 39.38 20.43 -8.42
N LEU A 699 39.68 21.68 -8.08
CA LEU A 699 39.54 22.82 -8.99
C LEU A 699 40.45 22.69 -10.22
N GLY A 700 41.70 22.26 -10.04
CA GLY A 700 42.64 22.04 -11.13
C GLY A 700 42.19 20.95 -12.10
N ILE A 701 41.63 19.84 -11.58
CA ILE A 701 41.05 18.77 -12.40
C ILE A 701 39.82 19.27 -13.16
N ALA A 702 38.90 19.98 -12.48
CA ALA A 702 37.73 20.56 -13.13
C ALA A 702 38.12 21.54 -14.25
N GLN A 703 39.11 22.39 -14.02
CA GLN A 703 39.64 23.30 -15.03
C GLN A 703 40.24 22.56 -16.23
N ALA A 704 40.99 21.48 -16.00
CA ALA A 704 41.60 20.68 -17.07
C ALA A 704 40.54 20.03 -17.98
N HIS A 705 39.39 19.65 -17.41
CA HIS A 705 38.24 19.13 -18.14
C HIS A 705 37.27 20.21 -18.64
N GLY A 706 37.52 21.51 -18.38
CA GLY A 706 36.64 22.60 -18.79
C GLY A 706 35.27 22.58 -18.09
N VAL A 707 35.25 22.19 -16.82
CA VAL A 707 34.07 22.13 -15.95
C VAL A 707 34.10 23.35 -15.01
N PRO A 708 33.05 24.18 -14.95
CA PRO A 708 32.94 25.22 -13.94
C PRO A 708 33.01 24.62 -12.53
N ALA A 709 33.82 25.21 -11.66
CA ALA A 709 33.94 24.74 -10.29
C ALA A 709 34.24 25.90 -9.35
N THR A 710 33.55 25.93 -8.21
CA THR A 710 33.67 27.00 -7.22
C THR A 710 33.68 26.42 -5.82
N VAL A 711 34.61 26.88 -4.97
CA VAL A 711 34.53 26.62 -3.52
C VAL A 711 33.41 27.48 -2.96
N ILE A 712 32.32 26.83 -2.56
CA ILE A 712 31.13 27.51 -2.05
C ILE A 712 31.07 27.52 -0.52
N GLY A 713 31.91 26.78 0.19
CA GLY A 713 31.79 26.74 1.64
C GLY A 713 32.73 25.78 2.37
N THR A 714 32.35 25.46 3.61
CA THR A 714 33.08 24.53 4.48
C THR A 714 32.10 23.70 5.30
N VAL A 715 32.40 22.41 5.49
CA VAL A 715 31.67 21.52 6.39
C VAL A 715 31.92 21.96 7.84
N ARG A 716 30.86 21.97 8.65
CA ARG A 716 30.84 22.44 10.06
C ARG A 716 30.30 21.37 11.00
N GLY A 717 30.41 21.61 12.31
CA GLY A 717 29.78 20.77 13.31
C GLY A 717 28.25 20.85 13.26
N ALA A 718 27.55 19.83 13.73
CA ALA A 718 26.08 19.80 13.71
C ALA A 718 25.43 20.98 14.45
N ALA A 719 26.09 21.52 15.48
CA ALA A 719 25.60 22.66 16.26
C ALA A 719 25.61 23.98 15.47
N ASP A 720 26.38 24.07 14.38
CA ASP A 720 26.48 25.28 13.56
C ASP A 720 25.31 25.44 12.56
N GLY A 721 24.52 24.38 12.36
CA GLY A 721 23.39 24.39 11.43
C GLY A 721 23.79 24.35 9.96
N LEU A 722 22.80 24.51 9.08
CA LEU A 722 23.04 24.84 7.66
C LEU A 722 22.87 26.35 7.48
N VAL A 723 23.96 27.04 7.11
CA VAL A 723 23.99 28.49 6.91
C VAL A 723 24.34 28.81 5.47
N VAL A 724 23.43 29.44 4.74
CA VAL A 724 23.63 29.85 3.34
C VAL A 724 23.60 31.36 3.24
N ARG A 725 24.69 31.98 2.79
CA ARG A 725 24.79 33.42 2.51
C ARG A 725 24.54 33.68 1.04
N VAL A 726 23.73 34.70 0.74
CA VAL A 726 23.46 35.18 -0.63
C VAL A 726 23.52 36.71 -0.60
N GLY A 727 24.69 37.26 -0.93
CA GLY A 727 24.97 38.69 -0.79
C GLY A 727 24.71 39.16 0.66
N PRO A 728 23.82 40.15 0.89
CA PRO A 728 23.51 40.62 2.25
C PRO A 728 22.56 39.68 3.02
N ARG A 729 21.94 38.69 2.36
CA ARG A 729 20.98 37.78 2.99
C ARG A 729 21.70 36.57 3.59
N THR A 730 21.20 36.09 4.73
CA THR A 730 21.68 34.85 5.35
C THR A 730 20.48 33.99 5.71
N VAL A 731 20.41 32.79 5.14
CA VAL A 731 19.44 31.75 5.46
C VAL A 731 20.08 30.83 6.50
N ARG A 732 19.41 30.64 7.64
CA ARG A 732 19.84 29.69 8.67
C ARG A 732 18.77 28.64 8.83
N ALA A 733 19.13 27.39 8.63
CA ALA A 733 18.24 26.26 8.81
C ALA A 733 18.76 25.35 9.94
N ASP A 734 17.86 25.04 10.86
CA ASP A 734 18.12 24.15 11.99
C ASP A 734 18.14 22.69 11.52
N LEU A 735 19.23 21.97 11.77
CA LEU A 735 19.40 20.59 11.29
C LEU A 735 18.43 19.60 11.93
N GLU A 736 17.96 19.85 13.16
CA GLU A 736 16.97 18.98 13.80
C GLU A 736 15.61 19.10 13.10
N ARG A 737 15.19 20.32 12.77
CA ARG A 737 14.00 20.57 11.96
C ARG A 737 14.12 19.99 10.56
N LEU A 738 15.26 20.15 9.89
CA LEU A 738 15.46 19.56 8.55
C LEU A 738 15.46 18.03 8.61
N ALA A 739 16.10 17.44 9.61
CA ALA A 739 16.10 15.99 9.81
C ALA A 739 14.69 15.44 10.10
N ASP A 740 13.90 16.11 10.95
CA ASP A 740 12.51 15.70 11.20
C ASP A 740 11.63 15.86 9.95
N ALA A 741 11.80 16.94 9.18
CA ALA A 741 11.13 17.12 7.90
C ALA A 741 11.44 15.96 6.95
N TYR A 742 12.73 15.67 6.75
CA TYR A 742 13.22 14.66 5.81
C TYR A 742 12.86 13.22 6.23
N HIS A 743 13.15 12.83 7.47
CA HIS A 743 12.93 11.45 7.95
C HIS A 743 11.49 11.18 8.39
N GLY A 744 10.77 12.21 8.86
CA GLY A 744 9.43 12.06 9.42
C GLY A 744 8.30 12.14 8.39
N ALA A 745 8.53 12.74 7.21
CA ALA A 745 7.46 13.02 6.25
C ALA A 745 6.72 11.78 5.74
N LEU A 746 7.45 10.80 5.17
CA LEU A 746 6.84 9.59 4.62
C LEU A 746 6.18 8.71 5.71
N PRO A 747 6.82 8.43 6.87
CA PRO A 747 6.15 7.74 7.99
C PRO A 747 4.88 8.44 8.44
N ARG A 748 4.90 9.77 8.63
CA ARG A 748 3.70 10.54 9.01
C ARG A 748 2.61 10.41 7.95
N ALA A 749 2.95 10.56 6.66
CA ALA A 749 2.01 10.43 5.56
C ALA A 749 1.35 9.03 5.52
N MET A 750 2.13 7.96 5.70
CA MET A 750 1.62 6.59 5.74
C MET A 750 0.77 6.31 6.98
N GLN A 751 1.04 6.99 8.10
CA GLN A 751 0.27 6.90 9.34
C GLN A 751 -0.96 7.82 9.38
N ARG A 752 -1.13 8.77 8.43
CA ARG A 752 -2.29 9.67 8.34
C ARG A 752 -3.58 8.84 8.22
N ARG A 753 -4.24 8.63 9.36
CA ARG A 753 -5.59 8.06 9.38
C ARG A 753 -6.57 9.11 8.90
N ARG A 754 -7.42 8.75 7.93
CA ARG A 754 -8.72 9.41 7.78
C ARG A 754 -9.42 9.34 9.12
N ALA A 755 -10.08 10.43 9.52
CA ALA A 755 -11.17 10.36 10.48
C ALA A 755 -12.07 9.18 10.08
N ARG A 756 -12.08 8.14 10.92
CA ARG A 756 -12.88 6.94 10.70
C ARG A 756 -14.35 7.36 10.74
N ARG A 757 -15.09 7.04 9.69
CA ARG A 757 -16.56 6.91 9.69
C ARG A 757 -16.78 5.47 9.14
N ARG A 758 -17.74 4.63 9.54
CA ARG A 758 -19.00 4.84 10.24
C ARG A 758 -19.51 3.47 10.72
N VAL A 759 -19.55 3.25 12.03
CA VAL A 759 -20.41 2.31 12.78
C VAL A 759 -20.49 2.91 14.19
N THR A 760 -21.69 3.13 14.70
CA THR A 760 -21.94 3.68 16.03
C THR A 760 -21.32 2.74 17.08
N LEU A 761 -20.31 3.15 17.83
CA LEU A 761 -19.54 2.25 18.72
C LEU A 761 -19.18 2.96 20.05
N MET A 762 -18.97 2.18 21.11
CA MET A 762 -18.87 2.59 22.52
C MET A 762 -17.52 2.16 23.15
N CYS A 763 -17.14 2.63 24.33
CA CYS A 763 -15.96 2.07 24.99
C CYS A 763 -16.24 0.69 25.63
N GLY A 764 -15.27 -0.22 25.58
CA GLY A 764 -15.27 -1.46 26.37
C GLY A 764 -14.30 -1.32 27.54
N ILE A 765 -14.72 -1.75 28.74
CA ILE A 765 -13.88 -1.69 29.95
C ILE A 765 -13.81 -3.05 30.62
N PHE A 766 -12.65 -3.38 31.18
CA PHE A 766 -12.38 -4.61 31.91
C PHE A 766 -11.45 -4.33 33.09
N GLY A 767 -11.66 -5.00 34.22
CA GLY A 767 -10.75 -4.95 35.36
C GLY A 767 -10.73 -6.26 36.12
N ILE A 768 -9.58 -6.60 36.69
CA ILE A 768 -9.39 -7.80 37.50
C ILE A 768 -8.43 -7.53 38.65
N VAL A 769 -8.67 -8.14 39.81
CA VAL A 769 -7.79 -8.12 40.99
C VAL A 769 -7.70 -9.50 41.63
N GLY A 770 -6.51 -9.88 42.07
CA GLY A 770 -6.25 -11.15 42.75
C GLY A 770 -5.82 -12.29 41.81
N ALA A 771 -5.39 -11.99 40.59
CA ALA A 771 -4.92 -12.98 39.62
C ALA A 771 -3.44 -12.77 39.25
N ALA A 772 -2.62 -13.81 39.30
CA ALA A 772 -1.18 -13.70 39.04
C ALA A 772 -0.83 -13.16 37.64
N ASP A 773 -1.69 -13.40 36.65
CA ASP A 773 -1.53 -12.95 35.25
C ASP A 773 -2.64 -11.97 34.84
N ALA A 774 -2.89 -10.97 35.70
CA ALA A 774 -3.99 -10.01 35.54
C ALA A 774 -3.95 -9.27 34.18
N ALA A 775 -2.76 -8.95 33.67
CA ALA A 775 -2.58 -8.25 32.40
C ALA A 775 -3.02 -9.09 31.19
N ARG A 776 -2.62 -10.38 31.13
CA ARG A 776 -3.04 -11.30 30.06
C ARG A 776 -4.54 -11.57 30.09
N ILE A 777 -5.11 -11.75 31.28
CA ILE A 777 -6.56 -11.93 31.45
C ILE A 777 -7.31 -10.68 30.97
N THR A 778 -6.81 -9.50 31.32
CA THR A 778 -7.36 -8.23 30.85
C THR A 778 -7.29 -8.11 29.33
N HIS A 779 -6.18 -8.51 28.71
CA HIS A 779 -6.04 -8.54 27.25
C HIS A 779 -7.11 -9.42 26.60
N LEU A 780 -7.34 -10.65 27.10
CA LEU A 780 -8.38 -11.55 26.59
C LEU A 780 -9.80 -10.97 26.78
N GLY A 781 -10.07 -10.38 27.96
CA GLY A 781 -11.34 -9.70 28.23
C GLY A 781 -11.59 -8.56 27.24
N LEU A 782 -10.59 -7.70 27.00
CA LEU A 782 -10.68 -6.62 26.01
C LEU A 782 -10.82 -7.13 24.58
N TYR A 783 -10.20 -8.26 24.24
CA TYR A 783 -10.36 -8.89 22.92
C TYR A 783 -11.82 -9.28 22.66
N SER A 784 -12.52 -9.83 23.67
CA SER A 784 -13.97 -10.12 23.55
C SER A 784 -14.83 -8.84 23.44
N LEU A 785 -14.38 -7.75 24.08
CA LEU A 785 -14.99 -6.42 24.02
C LEU A 785 -14.52 -5.57 22.83
N GLN A 786 -13.73 -6.12 21.90
CA GLN A 786 -13.20 -5.40 20.73
C GLN A 786 -14.29 -4.79 19.84
N HIS A 787 -15.46 -5.42 19.85
CA HIS A 787 -16.63 -4.94 19.13
C HIS A 787 -17.14 -3.60 19.65
N ARG A 788 -16.87 -3.24 20.92
CA ARG A 788 -17.23 -1.94 21.49
C ARG A 788 -16.36 -0.83 20.92
N GLY A 789 -15.03 -0.89 21.06
CA GLY A 789 -14.12 0.18 20.64
C GLY A 789 -12.94 -0.30 19.81
N GLN A 790 -12.57 0.41 18.74
CA GLN A 790 -11.55 -0.01 17.77
C GLN A 790 -10.44 1.03 17.53
N GLU A 791 -10.52 2.20 18.17
CA GLU A 791 -9.66 3.34 17.87
C GLU A 791 -8.33 3.32 18.62
N SER A 792 -8.38 2.96 19.90
CA SER A 792 -7.22 2.74 20.75
C SER A 792 -7.54 1.70 21.81
N ALA A 793 -6.50 1.14 22.41
CA ALA A 793 -6.63 0.23 23.52
C ALA A 793 -5.48 0.45 24.51
N GLY A 794 -5.73 0.13 25.78
CA GLY A 794 -4.75 0.29 26.84
C GLY A 794 -4.96 -0.72 27.96
N ILE A 795 -3.87 -1.08 28.63
CA ILE A 795 -3.86 -1.87 29.86
C ILE A 795 -2.95 -1.18 30.86
N VAL A 796 -3.39 -1.12 32.11
CA VAL A 796 -2.58 -0.76 33.27
C VAL A 796 -2.56 -1.95 34.21
N ALA A 797 -1.38 -2.38 34.63
CA ALA A 797 -1.19 -3.42 35.65
C ALA A 797 -0.54 -2.81 36.89
N VAL A 798 -0.93 -3.30 38.07
CA VAL A 798 -0.47 -2.80 39.37
C VAL A 798 0.06 -3.95 40.22
N ALA A 799 1.30 -3.80 40.68
CA ALA A 799 1.99 -4.74 41.54
C ALA A 799 1.58 -4.56 43.03
N PRO A 800 1.84 -5.56 43.89
CA PRO A 800 1.44 -5.50 45.31
C PRO A 800 2.08 -4.37 46.11
N ASP A 801 3.22 -3.85 45.67
CA ASP A 801 3.89 -2.69 46.29
C ASP A 801 3.29 -1.34 45.85
N GLY A 802 2.23 -1.38 45.03
CA GLY A 802 1.53 -0.21 44.50
C GLY A 802 2.15 0.35 43.22
N THR A 803 3.26 -0.21 42.71
CA THR A 803 3.85 0.25 41.44
C THR A 803 3.00 -0.17 40.24
N ALA A 804 2.84 0.71 39.27
CA ALA A 804 1.98 0.47 38.12
C ALA A 804 2.71 0.66 36.79
N GLN A 805 2.47 -0.24 35.83
CA GLN A 805 2.94 -0.13 34.45
C GLN A 805 1.76 0.02 33.50
N THR A 806 1.98 0.73 32.39
CA THR A 806 0.95 1.00 31.39
C THR A 806 1.46 0.74 29.99
N VAL A 807 0.61 0.14 29.17
CA VAL A 807 0.79 0.06 27.72
C VAL A 807 -0.49 0.61 27.11
N ARG A 808 -0.37 1.67 26.30
CA ARG A 808 -1.45 2.27 25.52
C ARG A 808 -1.03 2.37 24.08
N LYS A 809 -1.97 2.17 23.17
CA LYS A 809 -1.68 2.18 21.74
C LYS A 809 -2.92 2.48 20.89
N MET A 810 -2.69 2.94 19.65
CA MET A 810 -3.77 3.16 18.69
C MET A 810 -4.14 1.86 17.94
N GLY A 811 -5.41 1.67 17.59
CA GLY A 811 -5.93 0.52 16.85
C GLY A 811 -6.51 -0.61 17.72
N LEU A 812 -6.64 -1.80 17.13
CA LEU A 812 -7.32 -2.97 17.72
C LEU A 812 -6.49 -3.66 18.80
N VAL A 813 -7.09 -4.25 19.82
CA VAL A 813 -6.44 -5.08 20.84
C VAL A 813 -5.50 -6.13 20.22
N SER A 814 -5.87 -6.73 19.08
CA SER A 814 -5.02 -7.68 18.33
C SER A 814 -3.68 -7.11 17.85
N ASP A 815 -3.61 -5.80 17.64
CA ASP A 815 -2.52 -5.16 16.90
C ASP A 815 -1.57 -4.42 17.87
N GLY A 816 -0.83 -5.13 18.73
CA GLY A 816 0.24 -4.50 19.52
C GLY A 816 0.16 -4.65 21.05
N PHE A 817 -0.60 -5.64 21.53
CA PHE A 817 -0.34 -6.32 22.80
C PHE A 817 0.27 -7.70 22.52
N ASP A 818 1.47 -7.72 21.94
CA ASP A 818 2.24 -8.95 21.81
C ASP A 818 2.68 -9.47 23.21
N GLU A 819 3.16 -10.71 23.23
CA GLU A 819 3.62 -11.38 24.44
C GLU A 819 4.69 -10.59 25.18
N ASP A 820 5.60 -9.94 24.45
CA ASP A 820 6.69 -9.15 25.03
C ASP A 820 6.15 -7.94 25.79
N ARG A 821 5.20 -7.19 25.21
CA ARG A 821 4.57 -6.04 25.88
C ARG A 821 3.70 -6.45 27.04
N ILE A 822 2.93 -7.53 26.92
CA ILE A 822 2.12 -8.06 28.04
C ILE A 822 3.04 -8.47 29.18
N ALA A 823 4.20 -9.08 28.91
CA ALA A 823 5.18 -9.47 29.93
C ALA A 823 5.79 -8.28 30.71
N THR A 824 5.72 -7.05 30.17
CA THR A 824 6.12 -5.83 30.90
C THR A 824 5.10 -5.38 31.94
N LEU A 825 3.84 -5.81 31.81
CA LEU A 825 2.74 -5.45 32.69
C LEU A 825 2.62 -6.46 33.83
N ARG A 826 3.28 -6.18 34.96
CA ARG A 826 3.38 -7.11 36.08
C ARG A 826 2.48 -6.68 37.22
N GLY A 827 1.67 -7.60 37.73
CA GLY A 827 0.83 -7.30 38.88
C GLY A 827 -0.35 -8.25 39.04
N ALA A 828 -0.92 -8.26 40.24
CA ALA A 828 -2.11 -9.05 40.54
C ALA A 828 -3.42 -8.30 40.24
N THR A 829 -3.31 -7.01 39.88
CA THR A 829 -4.43 -6.14 39.52
C THR A 829 -4.17 -5.55 38.14
N ALA A 830 -5.17 -5.55 37.27
CA ALA A 830 -5.08 -4.88 35.99
C ALA A 830 -6.42 -4.31 35.56
N ILE A 831 -6.38 -3.19 34.83
CA ILE A 831 -7.54 -2.61 34.17
C ILE A 831 -7.22 -2.32 32.72
N GLY A 832 -8.24 -2.41 31.88
CA GLY A 832 -8.11 -2.31 30.45
C GLY A 832 -9.27 -1.55 29.83
N HIS A 833 -9.01 -0.99 28.65
CA HIS A 833 -10.00 -0.23 27.91
C HIS A 833 -9.83 -0.39 26.40
N THR A 834 -10.94 -0.47 25.67
CA THR A 834 -11.01 -0.28 24.21
C THR A 834 -11.82 0.97 23.89
N ARG A 835 -11.23 1.92 23.16
CA ARG A 835 -11.82 3.25 22.92
C ARG A 835 -12.51 3.36 21.57
N TYR A 836 -13.59 4.12 21.58
CA TYR A 836 -14.14 4.79 20.41
C TYR A 836 -14.43 6.25 20.79
N SER A 837 -13.97 7.23 20.00
CA SER A 837 -14.06 8.65 20.35
C SER A 837 -15.50 9.17 20.17
N THR A 838 -16.19 9.41 21.27
CA THR A 838 -17.48 10.11 21.32
C THR A 838 -17.34 11.52 21.89
N ALA A 839 -16.32 11.73 22.73
CA ALA A 839 -15.78 13.03 23.12
C ALA A 839 -14.23 12.97 23.11
N GLY A 840 -13.60 14.10 22.74
CA GLY A 840 -12.16 14.26 22.63
C GLY A 840 -11.55 13.68 21.34
N THR A 841 -10.38 14.20 20.95
CA THR A 841 -9.72 13.84 19.68
C THR A 841 -9.18 12.38 19.66
N SER A 842 -8.93 11.83 18.48
CA SER A 842 -8.41 10.45 18.33
C SER A 842 -6.87 10.45 18.35
N THR A 843 -6.30 10.68 19.52
CA THR A 843 -4.84 10.70 19.78
C THR A 843 -4.47 9.67 20.84
N ILE A 844 -3.17 9.37 20.95
CA ILE A 844 -2.66 8.45 21.98
C ILE A 844 -2.83 9.01 23.40
N ASP A 845 -2.77 10.34 23.56
CA ASP A 845 -3.00 11.00 24.85
C ASP A 845 -4.41 10.76 25.36
N ASN A 846 -5.37 10.63 24.44
CA ASN A 846 -6.75 10.28 24.71
C ASN A 846 -7.01 8.76 24.76
N ALA A 847 -5.98 7.90 24.73
CA ALA A 847 -6.14 6.47 24.98
C ALA A 847 -6.30 6.20 26.48
N GLN A 848 -7.26 5.35 26.82
CA GLN A 848 -7.52 4.92 28.20
C GLN A 848 -6.98 3.49 28.42
N PRO A 849 -6.73 3.06 29.68
CA PRO A 849 -6.98 3.78 30.94
C PRO A 849 -6.16 5.06 31.08
N VAL A 850 -6.78 6.12 31.59
CA VAL A 850 -6.07 7.36 31.97
C VAL A 850 -5.15 7.02 33.12
N PHE A 851 -3.86 7.29 33.00
CA PHE A 851 -2.86 6.93 34.01
C PHE A 851 -2.11 8.16 34.52
N VAL A 852 -2.23 8.45 35.81
CA VAL A 852 -1.64 9.63 36.45
C VAL A 852 -0.97 9.25 37.77
N ARG A 853 0.11 9.97 38.11
CA ARG A 853 0.79 9.86 39.41
C ARG A 853 0.36 11.03 40.30
N PHE A 854 0.05 10.76 41.57
CA PHE A 854 -0.34 11.79 42.54
C PHE A 854 0.17 11.44 43.95
N ARG A 855 -0.12 12.29 44.93
CA ARG A 855 0.34 12.12 46.33
C ARG A 855 -0.04 10.77 46.97
N GLY A 856 -1.14 10.16 46.54
CA GLY A 856 -1.62 8.86 47.04
C GLY A 856 -1.18 7.65 46.21
N GLY A 857 -0.16 7.81 45.34
CA GLY A 857 0.34 6.74 44.47
C GLY A 857 -0.07 6.91 43.01
N HIS A 858 -0.63 5.87 42.42
CA HIS A 858 -1.08 5.85 41.03
C HIS A 858 -2.61 5.84 40.93
N ILE A 859 -3.13 6.56 39.94
CA ILE A 859 -4.53 6.48 39.51
C ILE A 859 -4.56 5.93 38.09
N ALA A 860 -5.35 4.90 37.87
CA ALA A 860 -5.68 4.39 36.54
C ALA A 860 -7.21 4.38 36.39
N LEU A 861 -7.76 4.97 35.32
CA LEU A 861 -9.22 5.08 35.14
C LEU A 861 -9.64 4.70 33.72
N ALA A 862 -10.56 3.73 33.63
CA ALA A 862 -11.23 3.32 32.40
C ALA A 862 -12.72 3.71 32.48
N HIS A 863 -13.23 4.37 31.44
CA HIS A 863 -14.56 4.94 31.39
C HIS A 863 -15.37 4.46 30.18
N ASN A 864 -16.59 3.98 30.44
CA ASN A 864 -17.60 3.74 29.42
C ASN A 864 -18.78 4.71 29.63
N GLY A 865 -18.93 5.69 28.73
CA GLY A 865 -19.98 6.70 28.79
C GLY A 865 -19.50 8.08 28.32
N ASN A 866 -20.31 9.11 28.58
CA ASN A 866 -19.91 10.51 28.44
C ASN A 866 -20.51 11.37 29.55
N LEU A 867 -19.72 12.31 30.06
CA LEU A 867 -20.15 13.26 31.08
C LEU A 867 -20.73 14.49 30.40
N THR A 868 -21.99 14.84 30.66
CA THR A 868 -22.67 15.96 29.98
C THR A 868 -22.20 17.33 30.46
N ASN A 869 -21.68 17.41 31.69
CA ASN A 869 -21.17 18.64 32.29
C ASN A 869 -19.64 18.70 32.41
N ALA A 870 -18.91 17.90 31.63
CA ALA A 870 -17.44 17.84 31.71
C ALA A 870 -16.76 19.16 31.37
N VAL A 871 -17.32 19.97 30.45
CA VAL A 871 -16.74 21.25 30.06
C VAL A 871 -16.80 22.25 31.21
N GLU A 872 -17.94 22.31 31.90
CA GLU A 872 -18.15 23.17 33.07
C GLU A 872 -17.24 22.73 34.22
N LEU A 873 -17.15 21.42 34.49
CA LEU A 873 -16.30 20.87 35.53
C LEU A 873 -14.81 21.11 35.23
N ARG A 874 -14.40 20.95 33.96
CA ARG A 874 -13.03 21.23 33.51
C ARG A 874 -12.68 22.70 33.72
N ALA A 875 -13.54 23.62 33.28
CA ALA A 875 -13.31 25.05 33.44
C ALA A 875 -13.17 25.47 34.91
N ALA A 876 -13.98 24.89 35.80
CA ALA A 876 -13.85 25.12 37.24
C ALA A 876 -12.50 24.61 37.79
N LEU A 877 -12.07 23.43 37.38
CA LEU A 877 -10.79 22.85 37.79
C LEU A 877 -9.58 23.63 37.24
N GLU A 878 -9.66 24.13 36.01
CA GLU A 878 -8.64 25.00 35.39
C GLU A 878 -8.53 26.34 36.12
N ALA A 879 -9.66 26.95 36.51
CA ALA A 879 -9.69 28.18 37.32
C ALA A 879 -9.04 27.98 38.71
N GLU A 880 -9.08 26.76 39.25
CA GLU A 880 -8.39 26.36 40.47
C GLU A 880 -6.92 25.92 40.24
N GLY A 881 -6.39 26.05 39.02
CA GLY A 881 -5.00 25.77 38.68
C GLY A 881 -4.69 24.34 38.23
N SER A 882 -5.69 23.55 37.85
CA SER A 882 -5.48 22.19 37.31
C SER A 882 -5.02 22.26 35.84
N ILE A 883 -4.03 21.44 35.48
CA ILE A 883 -3.51 21.33 34.11
C ILE A 883 -3.92 19.97 33.54
N PHE A 884 -4.69 19.99 32.46
CA PHE A 884 -5.15 18.81 31.76
C PHE A 884 -4.19 18.45 30.62
N ALA A 885 -3.85 17.16 30.49
CA ALA A 885 -3.00 16.63 29.44
C ALA A 885 -3.78 16.08 28.24
N SER A 886 -5.10 15.91 28.39
CA SER A 886 -5.97 15.32 27.38
C SER A 886 -7.21 16.18 27.11
N THR A 887 -7.96 15.80 26.08
CA THR A 887 -9.28 16.40 25.78
C THR A 887 -10.42 15.46 26.21
N MET A 888 -10.15 14.48 27.07
CA MET A 888 -11.15 13.51 27.52
C MET A 888 -11.97 14.06 28.67
N ASP A 889 -13.27 13.77 28.66
CA ASP A 889 -14.16 14.06 29.80
C ASP A 889 -13.72 13.31 31.07
N SER A 890 -13.15 12.12 30.92
CA SER A 890 -12.71 11.23 32.00
C SER A 890 -11.58 11.81 32.85
N GLU A 891 -10.77 12.72 32.30
CA GLU A 891 -9.66 13.34 33.03
C GLU A 891 -10.16 14.27 34.15
N VAL A 892 -11.36 14.84 34.00
CA VAL A 892 -12.03 15.63 35.05
C VAL A 892 -12.18 14.80 36.33
N ILE A 893 -12.58 13.53 36.21
CA ILE A 893 -12.73 12.64 37.36
C ILE A 893 -11.37 12.39 38.02
N VAL A 894 -10.31 12.19 37.24
CA VAL A 894 -8.95 11.98 37.77
C VAL A 894 -8.47 13.19 38.57
N HIS A 895 -8.66 14.41 38.07
CA HIS A 895 -8.31 15.63 38.82
C HIS A 895 -9.09 15.76 40.12
N ARG A 896 -10.38 15.42 40.13
CA ARG A 896 -11.20 15.48 41.34
C ARG A 896 -10.81 14.43 42.37
N ILE A 897 -10.48 13.20 41.94
CA ILE A 897 -9.89 12.17 42.82
C ILE A 897 -8.59 12.69 43.45
N ALA A 898 -7.70 13.26 42.64
CA ALA A 898 -6.41 13.76 43.11
C ALA A 898 -6.53 14.91 44.14
N LYS A 899 -7.62 15.69 44.09
CA LYS A 899 -7.92 16.78 45.03
C LYS A 899 -8.68 16.33 46.29
N SER A 900 -9.29 15.15 46.30
CA SER A 900 -10.03 14.63 47.46
C SER A 900 -9.14 14.52 48.70
N ARG A 901 -9.73 14.78 49.87
CA ARG A 901 -9.08 14.65 51.19
C ARG A 901 -9.53 13.41 51.96
N ALA A 902 -10.42 12.60 51.38
CA ALA A 902 -10.85 11.36 52.00
C ALA A 902 -9.69 10.37 52.14
N GLU A 903 -9.68 9.62 53.24
CA GLU A 903 -8.61 8.66 53.54
C GLU A 903 -8.73 7.38 52.69
N ARG A 904 -9.95 6.91 52.42
CA ARG A 904 -10.19 5.66 51.69
C ARG A 904 -10.40 5.88 50.18
N PRO A 905 -9.85 5.03 49.29
CA PRO A 905 -10.04 5.11 47.84
C PRO A 905 -11.50 5.20 47.39
N GLU A 906 -12.40 4.40 47.97
CA GLU A 906 -13.83 4.42 47.64
C GLU A 906 -14.51 5.73 48.03
N ALA A 907 -14.05 6.38 49.10
CA ALA A 907 -14.55 7.68 49.52
C ALA A 907 -13.98 8.82 48.64
N GLN A 908 -12.72 8.69 48.17
CA GLN A 908 -12.14 9.63 47.21
C GLN A 908 -12.90 9.61 45.88
N LEU A 909 -13.22 8.41 45.38
CA LEU A 909 -14.04 8.27 44.18
C LEU A 909 -15.46 8.80 44.40
N ALA A 910 -16.08 8.53 45.55
CA ALA A 910 -17.40 9.07 45.89
C ALA A 910 -17.42 10.61 45.87
N GLU A 911 -16.46 11.28 46.51
CA GLU A 911 -16.31 12.74 46.47
C GLU A 911 -16.09 13.27 45.04
N ALA A 912 -15.28 12.56 44.24
CA ALA A 912 -14.99 12.96 42.86
C ALA A 912 -16.21 12.88 41.93
N LEU A 913 -17.15 11.97 42.22
CA LEU A 913 -18.37 11.77 41.42
C LEU A 913 -19.53 12.70 41.83
N GLN A 914 -19.43 13.44 42.94
CA GLN A 914 -20.47 14.38 43.36
C GLN A 914 -20.68 15.48 42.31
N GLY A 915 -21.90 15.67 41.81
CA GLY A 915 -22.20 16.68 40.79
C GLY A 915 -21.63 16.37 39.40
N VAL A 916 -21.15 15.16 39.16
CA VAL A 916 -20.88 14.67 37.79
C VAL A 916 -22.21 14.28 37.15
N GLU A 917 -22.52 14.87 36.00
CA GLU A 917 -23.72 14.58 35.22
C GLU A 917 -23.38 13.83 33.94
N GLY A 918 -24.30 13.00 33.47
CA GLY A 918 -24.14 12.16 32.28
C GLY A 918 -23.99 10.69 32.62
N ALA A 919 -23.56 9.90 31.64
CA ALA A 919 -23.48 8.46 31.73
C ALA A 919 -22.05 8.01 32.01
N PHE A 920 -21.87 7.12 32.99
CA PHE A 920 -20.58 6.50 33.24
C PHE A 920 -20.71 5.12 33.88
N SER A 921 -19.91 4.19 33.39
CA SER A 921 -19.44 3.02 34.12
C SER A 921 -17.93 3.12 34.18
N LEU A 922 -17.37 2.98 35.37
CA LEU A 922 -15.97 3.21 35.65
C LEU A 922 -15.35 1.95 36.25
N VAL A 923 -14.13 1.67 35.81
CA VAL A 923 -13.20 0.79 36.51
C VAL A 923 -11.96 1.62 36.81
N VAL A 924 -11.61 1.74 38.09
CA VAL A 924 -10.58 2.65 38.58
C VAL A 924 -9.64 1.88 39.50
N VAL A 925 -8.34 2.15 39.42
CA VAL A 925 -7.38 1.72 40.43
C VAL A 925 -6.82 2.95 41.12
N ILE A 926 -6.85 2.97 42.45
CA ILE A 926 -6.20 3.99 43.28
C ILE A 926 -5.29 3.23 44.26
N GLY A 927 -3.97 3.43 44.14
CA GLY A 927 -3.01 2.59 44.87
C GLY A 927 -3.14 1.13 44.43
N THR A 928 -3.46 0.23 45.36
CA THR A 928 -3.69 -1.21 45.09
C THR A 928 -5.16 -1.62 45.03
N THR A 929 -6.08 -0.68 45.28
CA THR A 929 -7.53 -0.95 45.38
C THR A 929 -8.19 -0.83 44.03
N LEU A 930 -8.86 -1.91 43.58
CA LEU A 930 -9.69 -1.91 42.38
C LEU A 930 -11.10 -1.46 42.73
N LEU A 931 -11.57 -0.42 42.06
CA LEU A 931 -12.87 0.20 42.25
C LEU A 931 -13.69 0.06 40.97
N ALA A 932 -14.99 -0.18 41.14
CA ALA A 932 -15.98 -0.11 40.07
C ALA A 932 -17.10 0.82 40.49
N ALA A 933 -17.55 1.71 39.60
CA ALA A 933 -18.61 2.66 39.89
C ALA A 933 -19.57 2.79 38.72
N ARG A 934 -20.85 3.00 39.02
CA ARG A 934 -21.89 3.21 38.01
C ARG A 934 -22.71 4.44 38.32
N ASP A 935 -23.05 5.21 37.29
CA ASP A 935 -23.86 6.41 37.44
C ASP A 935 -25.21 6.15 38.14
N PRO A 936 -25.78 7.14 38.85
CA PRO A 936 -27.01 6.96 39.63
C PRO A 936 -28.25 6.55 38.83
N HIS A 937 -28.26 6.80 37.52
CA HIS A 937 -29.39 6.47 36.63
C HIS A 937 -29.19 5.13 35.91
N GLY A 938 -27.99 4.54 36.00
CA GLY A 938 -27.64 3.25 35.42
C GLY A 938 -27.59 3.25 33.90
N TRP A 939 -27.18 4.33 33.22
CA TRP A 939 -27.15 4.38 31.74
C TRP A 939 -26.36 3.24 31.11
N ARG A 940 -25.15 2.99 31.62
CA ARG A 940 -24.20 2.03 31.03
C ARG A 940 -24.12 0.74 31.87
N PRO A 941 -23.92 -0.42 31.22
CA PRO A 941 -23.79 -1.69 31.93
C PRO A 941 -22.40 -1.84 32.56
N LEU A 942 -22.37 -2.49 33.72
CA LEU A 942 -21.15 -2.88 34.42
C LEU A 942 -21.45 -4.13 35.25
N ALA A 943 -20.88 -5.25 34.85
CA ALA A 943 -21.06 -6.55 35.50
C ALA A 943 -19.91 -6.83 36.46
N LEU A 944 -20.22 -7.52 37.56
CA LEU A 944 -19.29 -8.10 38.52
C LEU A 944 -19.28 -9.62 38.36
N GLY A 945 -18.09 -10.19 38.26
CA GLY A 945 -17.84 -11.62 38.12
C GLY A 945 -16.71 -12.11 39.02
N ARG A 946 -16.53 -13.44 39.07
CA ARG A 946 -15.50 -14.11 39.87
C ARG A 946 -14.73 -15.12 39.03
N LEU A 947 -13.39 -15.11 39.12
CA LEU A 947 -12.48 -16.05 38.47
C LEU A 947 -11.61 -16.72 39.53
N GLY A 948 -12.00 -17.91 39.99
CA GLY A 948 -11.39 -18.52 41.18
C GLY A 948 -11.54 -17.61 42.40
N ASP A 949 -10.43 -17.14 42.95
CA ASP A 949 -10.41 -16.16 44.06
C ASP A 949 -10.28 -14.70 43.62
N ALA A 950 -10.13 -14.46 42.31
CA ALA A 950 -10.06 -13.12 41.74
C ALA A 950 -11.45 -12.53 41.48
N TRP A 951 -11.54 -11.20 41.58
CA TRP A 951 -12.75 -10.44 41.23
C TRP A 951 -12.56 -9.72 39.90
N VAL A 952 -13.60 -9.73 39.06
CA VAL A 952 -13.57 -9.19 37.69
C VAL A 952 -14.74 -8.24 37.46
N PHE A 953 -14.49 -7.13 36.78
CA PHE A 953 -15.50 -6.20 36.29
C PHE A 953 -15.42 -6.08 34.78
N ALA A 954 -16.56 -6.02 34.10
CA ALA A 954 -16.60 -5.77 32.67
C ALA A 954 -17.85 -5.02 32.25
N SER A 955 -17.79 -4.27 31.15
CA SER A 955 -18.99 -3.67 30.56
C SER A 955 -20.00 -4.71 30.04
N GLU A 956 -19.58 -5.96 29.82
CA GLU A 956 -20.44 -7.07 29.38
C GLU A 956 -19.94 -8.43 29.85
N THR A 957 -20.86 -9.40 29.95
CA THR A 957 -20.53 -10.76 30.36
C THR A 957 -19.81 -11.59 29.29
N CYS A 958 -19.85 -11.26 28.00
CA CYS A 958 -19.02 -12.00 27.01
C CYS A 958 -17.51 -11.90 27.30
N ALA A 959 -17.08 -10.89 28.08
CA ALA A 959 -15.71 -10.80 28.58
C ALA A 959 -15.44 -11.79 29.71
N PHE A 960 -16.47 -12.24 30.43
CA PHE A 960 -16.36 -13.29 31.45
C PHE A 960 -16.23 -14.67 30.80
N ASP A 961 -16.99 -14.93 29.74
CA ASP A 961 -16.98 -16.22 29.04
C ASP A 961 -15.59 -16.56 28.48
N ILE A 962 -14.89 -15.59 27.87
CA ILE A 962 -13.56 -15.82 27.28
C ILE A 962 -12.47 -16.07 28.34
N VAL A 963 -12.61 -15.50 29.54
CA VAL A 963 -11.63 -15.66 30.62
C VAL A 963 -12.02 -16.76 31.62
N GLY A 964 -13.20 -17.36 31.46
CA GLY A 964 -13.74 -18.38 32.36
C GLY A 964 -14.27 -17.85 33.69
N ALA A 965 -14.66 -16.56 33.76
CA ALA A 965 -15.24 -15.99 34.98
C ALA A 965 -16.74 -16.29 35.10
N THR A 966 -17.21 -16.50 36.34
CA THR A 966 -18.64 -16.68 36.64
C THR A 966 -19.28 -15.34 36.93
N TYR A 967 -20.38 -15.02 36.25
CA TYR A 967 -21.19 -13.83 36.54
C TYR A 967 -21.80 -13.88 37.95
N VAL A 968 -21.69 -12.79 38.71
CA VAL A 968 -22.26 -12.67 40.06
C VAL A 968 -23.51 -11.78 40.03
N ARG A 969 -23.36 -10.52 39.59
CA ARG A 969 -24.45 -9.54 39.45
C ARG A 969 -23.98 -8.30 38.68
N ASP A 970 -24.91 -7.43 38.31
CA ASP A 970 -24.57 -6.06 37.88
C ASP A 970 -24.16 -5.19 39.09
N VAL A 971 -23.28 -4.22 38.84
CA VAL A 971 -23.07 -3.07 39.73
C VAL A 971 -24.33 -2.20 39.67
N ALA A 972 -24.91 -1.92 40.83
CA ALA A 972 -26.15 -1.19 40.97
C ALA A 972 -25.96 0.30 40.60
N PRO A 973 -26.99 0.97 40.07
CA PRO A 973 -26.94 2.41 39.82
C PRO A 973 -26.60 3.18 41.10
N GLY A 974 -25.61 4.08 41.04
CA GLY A 974 -25.16 4.86 42.20
C GLY A 974 -24.31 4.08 43.21
N GLU A 975 -23.82 2.89 42.86
CA GLU A 975 -22.96 2.05 43.69
C GLU A 975 -21.47 2.26 43.35
N ILE A 976 -20.63 2.22 44.38
CA ILE A 976 -19.19 1.94 44.29
C ILE A 976 -18.92 0.57 44.92
N VAL A 977 -18.21 -0.28 44.19
CA VAL A 977 -17.67 -1.54 44.69
C VAL A 977 -16.15 -1.42 44.75
N ALA A 978 -15.58 -1.65 45.93
CA ALA A 978 -14.15 -1.65 46.18
C ALA A 978 -13.67 -3.06 46.49
N VAL A 979 -12.56 -3.45 45.88
CA VAL A 979 -11.91 -4.73 46.10
C VAL A 979 -10.46 -4.51 46.45
N GLU A 980 -10.08 -4.95 47.65
CA GLU A 980 -8.73 -4.81 48.20
C GLU A 980 -8.38 -6.05 49.00
N ALA A 981 -7.22 -6.66 48.74
CA ALA A 981 -6.76 -7.87 49.43
C ALA A 981 -7.80 -9.02 49.48
N GLY A 982 -8.67 -9.12 48.47
CA GLY A 982 -9.73 -10.14 48.38
C GLY A 982 -11.03 -9.79 49.11
N GLU A 983 -11.05 -8.72 49.91
CA GLU A 983 -12.27 -8.20 50.54
C GLU A 983 -13.05 -7.33 49.55
N VAL A 984 -14.36 -7.57 49.45
CA VAL A 984 -15.28 -6.75 48.63
C VAL A 984 -16.13 -5.88 49.55
N ARG A 985 -16.02 -4.57 49.37
CA ARG A 985 -16.83 -3.56 50.07
C ARG A 985 -17.71 -2.86 49.05
N SER A 986 -19.00 -2.73 49.34
CA SER A 986 -19.97 -2.07 48.46
C SER A 986 -20.70 -0.99 49.24
N ALA A 987 -20.84 0.20 48.65
CA ALA A 987 -21.58 1.30 49.24
C ALA A 987 -22.23 2.19 48.16
N PRO A 988 -23.42 2.75 48.42
CA PRO A 988 -23.98 3.79 47.57
C PRO A 988 -23.21 5.11 47.75
N PHE A 989 -22.99 5.85 46.66
CA PHE A 989 -22.41 7.21 46.70
C PHE A 989 -23.41 8.31 46.36
N ALA A 990 -24.60 7.93 45.89
CA ALA A 990 -25.69 8.84 45.53
C ALA A 990 -27.04 8.29 46.02
N ALA A 991 -28.02 9.17 46.14
CA ALA A 991 -29.40 8.77 46.42
C ALA A 991 -30.01 8.02 45.22
N PRO A 992 -31.00 7.12 45.45
CA PRO A 992 -31.71 6.45 44.38
C PRO A 992 -32.30 7.46 43.38
N SER A 993 -31.99 7.26 42.10
CA SER A 993 -32.43 8.14 41.01
C SER A 993 -33.27 7.37 39.99
N PRO A 994 -34.14 8.04 39.22
CA PRO A 994 -34.90 7.40 38.15
C PRO A 994 -33.96 6.71 37.15
N LEU A 995 -34.29 5.47 36.76
CA LEU A 995 -33.44 4.70 35.86
C LEU A 995 -33.55 5.20 34.42
N HIS A 996 -32.43 5.24 33.71
CA HIS A 996 -32.34 5.63 32.31
C HIS A 996 -31.40 4.71 31.53
N ARG A 997 -31.53 3.39 31.70
CA ARG A 997 -30.70 2.38 31.03
C ARG A 997 -30.67 2.58 29.52
N CYS A 998 -29.51 2.47 28.89
CA CYS A 998 -29.41 2.67 27.45
C CYS A 998 -30.07 1.53 26.68
N VAL A 999 -31.19 1.80 26.01
CA VAL A 999 -31.92 0.78 25.23
C VAL A 999 -31.11 0.24 24.04
N PHE A 1000 -30.15 1.02 23.53
CA PHE A 1000 -29.28 0.58 22.43
C PHE A 1000 -28.34 -0.57 22.79
N GLU A 1001 -28.12 -0.87 24.07
CA GLU A 1001 -27.40 -2.09 24.46
C GLU A 1001 -28.17 -3.34 23.96
N TYR A 1002 -29.51 -3.32 24.07
CA TYR A 1002 -30.36 -4.38 23.55
C TYR A 1002 -30.58 -4.32 22.04
N ILE A 1003 -30.54 -3.14 21.42
CA ILE A 1003 -30.76 -2.99 19.97
C ILE A 1003 -29.50 -3.38 19.18
N TYR A 1004 -28.32 -2.91 19.60
CA TYR A 1004 -27.14 -2.91 18.75
C TYR A 1004 -25.81 -3.20 19.45
N PHE A 1005 -25.48 -2.51 20.55
CA PHE A 1005 -24.10 -2.49 21.05
C PHE A 1005 -23.65 -3.79 21.68
N ALA A 1006 -24.49 -4.36 22.56
CA ALA A 1006 -24.07 -5.52 23.30
C ALA A 1006 -24.03 -6.75 22.38
N ARG A 1007 -23.10 -7.68 22.62
CA ARG A 1007 -23.11 -8.93 21.85
C ARG A 1007 -24.33 -9.79 22.24
N PRO A 1008 -24.91 -10.56 21.29
CA PRO A 1008 -26.07 -11.41 21.58
C PRO A 1008 -25.84 -12.43 22.70
N ASP A 1009 -24.61 -12.90 22.86
CA ASP A 1009 -24.20 -13.84 23.92
C ASP A 1009 -23.97 -13.18 25.28
N SER A 1010 -24.16 -11.86 25.39
CA SER A 1010 -24.02 -11.14 26.67
C SER A 1010 -25.34 -11.01 27.44
N GLN A 1011 -25.18 -10.77 28.74
CA GLN A 1011 -26.21 -10.27 29.63
C GLN A 1011 -25.86 -8.82 30.04
N VAL A 1012 -26.84 -7.93 29.99
CA VAL A 1012 -26.71 -6.53 30.42
C VAL A 1012 -27.97 -6.14 31.19
N PHE A 1013 -27.84 -5.32 32.23
CA PHE A 1013 -28.99 -4.89 33.03
C PHE A 1013 -29.83 -6.06 33.58
N GLY A 1014 -29.19 -7.18 33.89
CA GLY A 1014 -29.82 -8.42 34.34
C GLY A 1014 -30.62 -9.19 33.28
N GLY A 1015 -30.57 -8.81 32.00
CA GLY A 1015 -31.31 -9.46 30.92
C GLY A 1015 -30.42 -9.98 29.78
N SER A 1016 -30.87 -11.05 29.10
CA SER A 1016 -30.20 -11.61 27.93
C SER A 1016 -30.42 -10.74 26.69
N VAL A 1017 -29.33 -10.41 25.98
CA VAL A 1017 -29.37 -9.59 24.77
C VAL A 1017 -30.04 -10.33 23.61
N ASP A 1018 -29.69 -11.59 23.35
CA ASP A 1018 -30.33 -12.41 22.30
C ASP A 1018 -31.85 -12.51 22.50
N ARG A 1019 -32.29 -12.84 23.73
CA ARG A 1019 -33.73 -12.96 24.03
C ARG A 1019 -34.48 -11.65 23.81
N ALA A 1020 -33.89 -10.52 24.19
CA ALA A 1020 -34.44 -9.19 23.95
C ALA A 1020 -34.56 -8.91 22.45
N ARG A 1021 -33.52 -9.14 21.66
CA ARG A 1021 -33.53 -8.91 20.20
C ARG A 1021 -34.54 -9.78 19.48
N ARG A 1022 -34.68 -11.06 19.86
CA ARG A 1022 -35.76 -11.91 19.33
C ARG A 1022 -37.14 -11.40 19.70
N ALA A 1023 -37.34 -10.87 20.92
CA ALA A 1023 -38.60 -10.27 21.32
C ALA A 1023 -38.92 -9.01 20.51
N LEU A 1024 -37.93 -8.15 20.25
CA LEU A 1024 -38.05 -7.00 19.34
C LEU A 1024 -38.49 -7.44 17.94
N GLY A 1025 -37.84 -8.48 17.40
CA GLY A 1025 -38.21 -9.08 16.12
C GLY A 1025 -39.64 -9.60 16.06
N ARG A 1026 -40.09 -10.34 17.09
CA ARG A 1026 -41.46 -10.85 17.18
C ARG A 1026 -42.48 -9.72 17.26
N GLN A 1027 -42.17 -8.66 18.02
CA GLN A 1027 -43.06 -7.51 18.12
C GLN A 1027 -43.11 -6.72 16.80
N LEU A 1028 -41.97 -6.58 16.12
CA LEU A 1028 -41.88 -5.95 14.80
C LEU A 1028 -42.73 -6.70 13.75
N ALA A 1029 -42.75 -8.03 13.78
CA ALA A 1029 -43.61 -8.82 12.89
C ALA A 1029 -45.11 -8.58 13.13
N LYS A 1030 -45.52 -8.36 14.39
CA LYS A 1030 -46.93 -8.06 14.74
C LYS A 1030 -47.33 -6.66 14.30
N GLU A 1031 -46.46 -5.67 14.51
CA GLU A 1031 -46.76 -4.26 14.21
C GLU A 1031 -46.60 -3.92 12.73
N GLN A 1032 -45.61 -4.53 12.07
CA GLN A 1032 -45.21 -4.23 10.71
C GLN A 1032 -45.15 -5.52 9.87
N PRO A 1033 -46.28 -6.22 9.63
CA PRO A 1033 -46.29 -7.41 8.78
C PRO A 1033 -45.89 -7.05 7.34
N ALA A 1034 -45.43 -8.04 6.57
CA ALA A 1034 -45.17 -7.93 5.15
C ALA A 1034 -46.00 -8.99 4.40
N PRO A 1035 -47.31 -8.75 4.19
CA PRO A 1035 -48.19 -9.73 3.57
C PRO A 1035 -47.72 -10.05 2.14
N GLY A 1036 -47.57 -11.34 1.83
CA GLY A 1036 -47.13 -11.79 0.50
C GLY A 1036 -45.61 -11.87 0.30
N ALA A 1037 -44.81 -11.62 1.34
CA ALA A 1037 -43.38 -11.92 1.31
C ALA A 1037 -43.13 -13.43 1.35
N ASP A 1038 -42.10 -13.89 0.66
CA ASP A 1038 -41.74 -15.31 0.53
C ASP A 1038 -40.74 -15.74 1.61
N ILE A 1039 -39.78 -14.87 1.98
CA ILE A 1039 -38.70 -15.17 2.93
C ILE A 1039 -38.32 -13.94 3.77
N VAL A 1040 -37.62 -14.18 4.88
CA VAL A 1040 -36.98 -13.15 5.71
C VAL A 1040 -35.49 -13.42 5.85
N PHE A 1041 -34.68 -12.37 5.91
CA PHE A 1041 -33.25 -12.48 6.19
C PHE A 1041 -32.76 -11.25 6.97
N ALA A 1042 -31.61 -11.39 7.63
CA ALA A 1042 -30.97 -10.32 8.37
C ALA A 1042 -29.87 -9.62 7.55
N VAL A 1043 -29.65 -8.34 7.85
CA VAL A 1043 -28.35 -7.71 7.60
C VAL A 1043 -27.31 -8.40 8.49
N PRO A 1044 -26.26 -9.05 7.94
CA PRO A 1044 -25.39 -9.92 8.73
C PRO A 1044 -24.71 -9.25 9.93
N ASP A 1045 -24.50 -10.06 10.98
CA ASP A 1045 -23.81 -9.80 12.26
C ASP A 1045 -24.55 -8.95 13.29
N SER A 1046 -25.43 -8.02 12.92
CA SER A 1046 -26.13 -7.15 13.90
C SER A 1046 -27.58 -7.56 14.13
N SER A 1047 -28.36 -7.85 13.08
CA SER A 1047 -29.81 -8.04 13.18
C SER A 1047 -30.28 -9.50 13.17
N ASN A 1048 -29.35 -10.48 13.16
CA ASN A 1048 -29.65 -11.91 13.09
C ASN A 1048 -30.73 -12.37 14.09
N ALA A 1049 -30.61 -11.98 15.37
CA ALA A 1049 -31.56 -12.35 16.41
C ALA A 1049 -32.95 -11.71 16.20
N ALA A 1050 -33.00 -10.46 15.73
CA ALA A 1050 -34.26 -9.78 15.41
C ALA A 1050 -34.93 -10.38 14.17
N ALA A 1051 -34.17 -10.75 13.14
CA ALA A 1051 -34.69 -11.44 11.96
C ALA A 1051 -35.28 -12.81 12.31
N LEU A 1052 -34.60 -13.56 13.18
CA LEU A 1052 -35.09 -14.83 13.69
C LEU A 1052 -36.40 -14.65 14.48
N GLY A 1053 -36.48 -13.65 15.36
CA GLY A 1053 -37.73 -13.31 16.05
C GLY A 1053 -38.85 -12.90 15.09
N TYR A 1054 -38.53 -12.16 14.03
CA TYR A 1054 -39.50 -11.77 13.00
C TYR A 1054 -40.01 -13.01 12.24
N ALA A 1055 -39.12 -13.93 11.87
CA ALA A 1055 -39.45 -15.21 11.23
C ALA A 1055 -40.39 -16.06 12.10
N GLU A 1056 -40.05 -16.22 13.39
CA GLU A 1056 -40.84 -17.00 14.37
C GLU A 1056 -42.29 -16.50 14.48
N ALA A 1057 -42.51 -15.17 14.47
CA ALA A 1057 -43.84 -14.59 14.62
C ALA A 1057 -44.61 -14.44 13.30
N SER A 1058 -43.92 -14.22 12.17
CA SER A 1058 -44.55 -14.07 10.85
C SER A 1058 -44.83 -15.40 10.16
N GLY A 1059 -44.13 -16.48 10.55
CA GLY A 1059 -44.17 -17.78 9.87
C GLY A 1059 -43.34 -17.83 8.59
N LEU A 1060 -42.60 -16.77 8.25
CA LEU A 1060 -41.70 -16.75 7.09
C LEU A 1060 -40.44 -17.57 7.35
N GLN A 1061 -39.94 -18.23 6.31
CA GLN A 1061 -38.66 -18.94 6.38
C GLN A 1061 -37.49 -17.95 6.47
N LEU A 1062 -36.63 -18.13 7.48
CA LEU A 1062 -35.38 -17.39 7.61
C LEU A 1062 -34.33 -17.98 6.65
N GLU A 1063 -33.79 -17.15 5.78
CA GLU A 1063 -32.80 -17.55 4.76
C GLU A 1063 -31.52 -16.71 4.84
N HIS A 1064 -30.43 -17.23 4.28
CA HIS A 1064 -29.16 -16.51 4.14
C HIS A 1064 -29.09 -15.79 2.78
N ALA A 1065 -29.85 -14.71 2.62
CA ALA A 1065 -29.89 -13.99 1.34
C ALA A 1065 -28.69 -13.03 1.12
N LEU A 1066 -27.99 -12.66 2.20
CA LEU A 1066 -26.77 -11.85 2.18
C LEU A 1066 -25.66 -12.58 2.94
N ILE A 1067 -24.52 -12.74 2.29
CA ILE A 1067 -23.30 -13.30 2.90
C ILE A 1067 -22.27 -12.19 3.04
N ARG A 1068 -21.75 -12.02 4.25
CA ARG A 1068 -20.64 -11.09 4.49
C ARG A 1068 -19.34 -11.67 3.93
N ASN A 1069 -18.59 -10.85 3.20
CA ASN A 1069 -17.24 -11.22 2.76
C ASN A 1069 -16.25 -11.05 3.93
N HIS A 1070 -15.74 -12.16 4.46
CA HIS A 1070 -14.84 -12.20 5.62
C HIS A 1070 -13.37 -11.94 5.26
N TYR A 1071 -13.01 -12.00 3.97
CA TYR A 1071 -11.65 -11.76 3.47
C TYR A 1071 -11.36 -10.27 3.22
N VAL A 1072 -12.38 -9.41 3.38
CA VAL A 1072 -12.26 -7.95 3.27
C VAL A 1072 -12.27 -7.35 4.68
N GLY A 1073 -11.09 -6.99 5.19
CA GLY A 1073 -10.95 -6.32 6.49
C GLY A 1073 -11.83 -5.07 6.62
N ARG A 1074 -12.24 -4.74 7.86
CA ARG A 1074 -13.15 -3.61 8.19
C ARG A 1074 -12.47 -2.23 8.00
N THR A 1075 -12.26 -1.79 6.77
CA THR A 1075 -11.88 -0.41 6.41
C THR A 1075 -12.22 -0.26 4.92
N PHE A 1076 -13.01 0.70 4.42
CA PHE A 1076 -12.71 2.13 4.33
C PHE A 1076 -13.99 2.92 3.92
N ILE A 1077 -13.96 4.24 4.10
CA ILE A 1077 -14.86 5.18 3.40
C ILE A 1077 -14.15 5.72 2.17
N GLN A 1078 -14.89 5.83 1.06
CA GLN A 1078 -14.57 6.55 -0.18
C GLN A 1078 -15.46 7.82 -0.29
N PRO A 1079 -14.98 8.91 -0.93
CA PRO A 1079 -15.63 10.22 -0.91
C PRO A 1079 -16.80 10.42 -1.89
N THR A 1080 -16.97 9.60 -2.94
CA THR A 1080 -17.98 9.82 -3.99
C THR A 1080 -19.26 9.00 -3.78
N GLN A 1081 -20.39 9.48 -4.32
CA GLN A 1081 -21.69 8.85 -4.19
C GLN A 1081 -21.77 7.51 -4.97
N ALA A 1082 -21.10 7.40 -6.12
CA ALA A 1082 -21.00 6.18 -6.93
C ALA A 1082 -20.13 5.08 -6.29
N GLY A 1083 -19.08 5.44 -5.53
CA GLY A 1083 -18.27 4.48 -4.76
C GLY A 1083 -19.00 3.83 -3.57
N ARG A 1084 -20.22 4.29 -3.23
CA ARG A 1084 -21.02 3.69 -2.14
C ARG A 1084 -21.75 2.43 -2.57
N ASP A 1085 -22.06 2.28 -3.85
CA ASP A 1085 -22.74 1.08 -4.37
C ASP A 1085 -21.75 -0.08 -4.52
N ALA A 1086 -20.50 0.21 -4.91
CA ALA A 1086 -19.38 -0.75 -4.89
C ALA A 1086 -19.05 -1.21 -3.46
N LYS A 1087 -19.16 -0.32 -2.46
CA LYS A 1087 -18.88 -0.62 -1.05
C LYS A 1087 -19.79 -1.69 -0.44
N VAL A 1088 -21.02 -1.83 -0.95
CA VAL A 1088 -21.93 -2.88 -0.52
C VAL A 1088 -21.60 -4.21 -1.22
N LYS A 1089 -21.37 -4.18 -2.54
CA LYS A 1089 -20.94 -5.36 -3.33
C LYS A 1089 -19.62 -5.97 -2.85
N VAL A 1090 -18.72 -5.15 -2.32
CA VAL A 1090 -17.43 -5.59 -1.75
C VAL A 1090 -17.59 -6.21 -0.35
N LYS A 1091 -18.61 -5.80 0.42
CA LYS A 1091 -18.83 -6.25 1.81
C LYS A 1091 -19.82 -7.40 1.94
N TYR A 1092 -20.81 -7.43 1.05
CA TYR A 1092 -21.91 -8.38 1.08
C TYR A 1092 -22.11 -8.93 -0.33
N ASN A 1093 -22.16 -10.26 -0.43
CA ASN A 1093 -22.59 -10.95 -1.63
C ASN A 1093 -24.04 -11.34 -1.44
N ALA A 1094 -24.88 -10.99 -2.41
CA ALA A 1094 -26.25 -11.47 -2.47
C ALA A 1094 -26.27 -12.90 -3.01
N VAL A 1095 -27.03 -13.77 -2.36
CA VAL A 1095 -27.22 -15.16 -2.81
C VAL A 1095 -28.38 -15.17 -3.79
N ARG A 1096 -28.05 -15.17 -5.09
CA ARG A 1096 -29.02 -15.04 -6.17
C ARG A 1096 -30.09 -16.13 -6.13
N GLU A 1097 -29.69 -17.37 -5.85
CA GLU A 1097 -30.59 -18.53 -5.78
C GLU A 1097 -31.66 -18.41 -4.68
N VAL A 1098 -31.38 -17.62 -3.65
CA VAL A 1098 -32.32 -17.32 -2.56
C VAL A 1098 -33.25 -16.15 -2.94
N LEU A 1099 -32.78 -15.22 -3.77
CA LEU A 1099 -33.44 -13.92 -4.03
C LEU A 1099 -34.26 -13.89 -5.32
N GLU A 1100 -33.85 -14.62 -6.35
CA GLU A 1100 -34.38 -14.50 -7.71
C GLU A 1100 -35.90 -14.78 -7.76
N GLY A 1101 -36.67 -13.79 -8.19
CA GLY A 1101 -38.13 -13.85 -8.33
C GLY A 1101 -38.94 -13.71 -7.03
N ARG A 1102 -38.30 -13.61 -5.86
CA ARG A 1102 -38.96 -13.60 -4.54
C ARG A 1102 -39.23 -12.20 -4.00
N SER A 1103 -40.32 -12.04 -3.25
CA SER A 1103 -40.58 -10.91 -2.35
C SER A 1103 -39.93 -11.18 -1.00
N VAL A 1104 -39.08 -10.27 -0.52
CA VAL A 1104 -38.18 -10.56 0.61
C VAL A 1104 -38.29 -9.52 1.73
N VAL A 1105 -38.24 -9.98 2.98
CA VAL A 1105 -38.14 -9.11 4.16
C VAL A 1105 -36.68 -9.00 4.59
N MET A 1106 -36.11 -7.80 4.51
CA MET A 1106 -34.79 -7.48 5.07
C MET A 1106 -34.97 -6.85 6.46
N VAL A 1107 -34.44 -7.51 7.49
CA VAL A 1107 -34.47 -7.00 8.86
C VAL A 1107 -33.13 -6.36 9.23
N ASP A 1108 -33.18 -5.15 9.79
CA ASP A 1108 -32.02 -4.38 10.25
C ASP A 1108 -32.31 -3.78 11.63
N ASP A 1109 -31.27 -3.38 12.35
CA ASP A 1109 -31.41 -2.85 13.70
C ASP A 1109 -31.76 -1.36 13.74
N SER A 1110 -31.23 -0.56 12.81
CA SER A 1110 -31.42 0.90 12.80
C SER A 1110 -31.09 1.54 11.44
N ILE A 1111 -31.66 2.72 11.16
CA ILE A 1111 -31.32 3.53 9.98
C ILE A 1111 -30.90 4.94 10.41
N VAL A 1112 -29.60 5.26 10.24
CA VAL A 1112 -29.04 6.56 10.66
C VAL A 1112 -29.04 7.60 9.52
N ARG A 1113 -28.44 7.29 8.37
CA ARG A 1113 -28.40 8.19 7.17
C ARG A 1113 -28.97 7.54 5.90
N GLY A 1114 -29.41 6.28 5.94
CA GLY A 1114 -29.95 5.55 4.79
C GLY A 1114 -28.98 5.17 3.65
N THR A 1115 -27.75 5.70 3.64
CA THR A 1115 -26.80 5.48 2.52
C THR A 1115 -26.37 4.02 2.34
N THR A 1116 -26.16 3.27 3.42
CA THR A 1116 -25.76 1.86 3.35
C THR A 1116 -26.95 0.99 2.94
N THR A 1117 -28.10 1.25 3.55
CA THR A 1117 -29.37 0.55 3.26
C THR A 1117 -29.74 0.68 1.79
N ARG A 1118 -29.59 1.87 1.18
CA ARG A 1118 -29.81 2.07 -0.25
C ARG A 1118 -28.96 1.13 -1.13
N GLY A 1119 -27.67 0.99 -0.82
CA GLY A 1119 -26.78 0.10 -1.56
C GLY A 1119 -27.12 -1.38 -1.38
N LEU A 1120 -27.56 -1.79 -0.17
CA LEU A 1120 -28.05 -3.16 0.09
C LEU A 1120 -29.30 -3.46 -0.74
N VAL A 1121 -30.24 -2.52 -0.79
CA VAL A 1121 -31.46 -2.67 -1.59
C VAL A 1121 -31.14 -2.78 -3.09
N ALA A 1122 -30.22 -1.96 -3.59
CA ALA A 1122 -29.75 -2.06 -4.97
C ALA A 1122 -29.08 -3.41 -5.27
N LEU A 1123 -28.29 -3.94 -4.34
CA LEU A 1123 -27.68 -5.27 -4.45
C LEU A 1123 -28.74 -6.38 -4.53
N LEU A 1124 -29.75 -6.34 -3.66
CA LEU A 1124 -30.83 -7.33 -3.63
C LEU A 1124 -31.66 -7.32 -4.92
N ARG A 1125 -32.03 -6.12 -5.41
CA ARG A 1125 -32.74 -5.98 -6.69
C ARG A 1125 -31.87 -6.46 -7.86
N GLY A 1126 -30.57 -6.16 -7.85
CA GLY A 1126 -29.62 -6.66 -8.84
C GLY A 1126 -29.46 -8.19 -8.84
N ALA A 1127 -29.71 -8.84 -7.71
CA ALA A 1127 -29.74 -10.30 -7.58
C ALA A 1127 -31.13 -10.92 -7.90
N GLY A 1128 -32.08 -10.13 -8.39
CA GLY A 1128 -33.36 -10.62 -8.89
C GLY A 1128 -34.53 -10.60 -7.90
N ALA A 1129 -34.40 -9.94 -6.74
CA ALA A 1129 -35.53 -9.79 -5.80
C ALA A 1129 -36.70 -9.00 -6.43
N ARG A 1130 -37.91 -9.56 -6.39
CA ARG A 1130 -39.15 -8.95 -6.92
C ARG A 1130 -39.57 -7.73 -6.10
N GLU A 1131 -39.58 -7.89 -4.79
CA GLU A 1131 -39.92 -6.84 -3.82
C GLU A 1131 -38.97 -6.94 -2.62
N VAL A 1132 -38.63 -5.79 -2.03
CA VAL A 1132 -37.78 -5.66 -0.85
C VAL A 1132 -38.54 -4.87 0.20
N HIS A 1133 -38.94 -5.56 1.28
CA HIS A 1133 -39.61 -4.99 2.43
C HIS A 1133 -38.61 -4.82 3.58
N MET A 1134 -38.35 -3.57 3.96
CA MET A 1134 -37.42 -3.24 5.04
C MET A 1134 -38.15 -3.20 6.39
N ARG A 1135 -37.61 -3.89 7.39
CA ARG A 1135 -38.15 -3.91 8.75
C ARG A 1135 -37.05 -3.58 9.76
N VAL A 1136 -37.24 -2.51 10.52
CA VAL A 1136 -36.23 -1.98 11.44
C VAL A 1136 -36.67 -2.27 12.88
N SER A 1137 -35.83 -2.98 13.65
CA SER A 1137 -36.17 -3.41 15.02
C SER A 1137 -36.03 -2.33 16.09
N SER A 1138 -36.00 -1.05 15.68
CA SER A 1138 -36.06 0.12 16.55
C SER A 1138 -36.99 1.18 15.97
N PRO A 1139 -37.42 2.16 16.78
CA PRO A 1139 -38.05 3.37 16.27
C PRO A 1139 -37.07 4.19 15.40
N PRO A 1140 -37.59 5.16 14.62
CA PRO A 1140 -36.75 6.06 13.85
C PRO A 1140 -35.87 6.93 14.75
N ILE A 1141 -34.57 7.02 14.44
CA ILE A 1141 -33.61 7.84 15.19
C ILE A 1141 -33.75 9.30 14.74
N THR A 1142 -34.31 10.15 15.61
CA THR A 1142 -34.64 11.56 15.31
C THR A 1142 -33.76 12.55 16.06
N GLY A 1143 -33.03 12.09 17.09
CA GLY A 1143 -32.17 12.93 17.92
C GLY A 1143 -30.76 12.33 18.12
N PRO A 1144 -29.73 13.18 18.28
CA PRO A 1144 -28.41 12.74 18.69
C PRO A 1144 -28.41 12.17 20.12
N CYS A 1145 -27.27 11.65 20.55
CA CYS A 1145 -27.01 11.13 21.88
C CYS A 1145 -25.87 11.92 22.52
N TYR A 1146 -26.00 12.16 23.82
CA TYR A 1146 -25.01 12.86 24.65
C TYR A 1146 -24.50 11.99 25.80
N TYR A 1147 -24.81 10.69 25.78
CA TYR A 1147 -24.57 9.77 26.89
C TYR A 1147 -23.59 8.65 26.52
N GLY A 1148 -22.78 8.84 25.47
CA GLY A 1148 -21.80 7.84 25.04
C GLY A 1148 -21.89 7.40 23.59
N ILE A 1149 -22.99 7.65 22.87
CA ILE A 1149 -23.18 7.13 21.51
C ILE A 1149 -22.75 8.15 20.45
N ASP A 1150 -21.82 7.77 19.55
CA ASP A 1150 -21.41 8.60 18.40
C ASP A 1150 -22.53 8.68 17.35
N THR A 1151 -23.43 9.62 17.57
CA THR A 1151 -24.54 9.91 16.67
C THR A 1151 -24.25 11.18 15.87
N PRO A 1152 -24.57 11.19 14.56
CA PRO A 1152 -24.52 12.42 13.77
C PRO A 1152 -25.34 13.56 14.37
N GLU A 1153 -25.06 14.79 13.95
CA GLU A 1153 -25.92 15.93 14.24
C GLU A 1153 -27.33 15.71 13.68
N ARG A 1154 -28.33 16.38 14.26
CA ARG A 1154 -29.75 16.14 13.96
C ARG A 1154 -30.07 16.33 12.48
N GLU A 1155 -29.42 17.30 11.83
CA GLU A 1155 -29.55 17.62 10.40
C GLU A 1155 -29.04 16.48 9.51
N GLN A 1156 -28.19 15.62 10.05
CA GLN A 1156 -27.62 14.47 9.37
C GLN A 1156 -28.36 13.15 9.65
N LEU A 1157 -29.42 13.16 10.46
CA LEU A 1157 -30.23 11.97 10.74
C LEU A 1157 -31.40 11.90 9.74
N ILE A 1158 -31.46 10.84 8.94
CA ILE A 1158 -32.43 10.76 7.83
C ILE A 1158 -33.88 10.83 8.33
N ALA A 1159 -34.18 10.16 9.46
CA ALA A 1159 -35.52 10.16 10.05
C ALA A 1159 -35.85 11.44 10.83
N ALA A 1160 -34.87 12.32 11.10
CA ALA A 1160 -35.14 13.65 11.64
C ALA A 1160 -35.58 14.64 10.54
N GLN A 1161 -35.26 14.33 9.27
CA GLN A 1161 -35.48 15.20 8.12
C GLN A 1161 -36.61 14.72 7.20
N MET A 1162 -37.03 13.46 7.33
CA MET A 1162 -37.96 12.79 6.40
C MET A 1162 -39.01 11.99 7.15
N SER A 1163 -40.25 12.00 6.65
CA SER A 1163 -41.29 11.05 7.05
C SER A 1163 -40.92 9.62 6.65
N VAL A 1164 -41.52 8.61 7.30
CA VAL A 1164 -41.24 7.19 6.99
C VAL A 1164 -41.45 6.86 5.51
N ALA A 1165 -42.48 7.42 4.88
CA ALA A 1165 -42.75 7.25 3.45
C ALA A 1165 -41.65 7.87 2.57
N GLU A 1166 -41.11 9.02 2.96
CA GLU A 1166 -39.99 9.65 2.26
C GLU A 1166 -38.70 8.87 2.44
N VAL A 1167 -38.44 8.33 3.64
CA VAL A 1167 -37.29 7.46 3.90
C VAL A 1167 -37.37 6.22 3.01
N ALA A 1168 -38.54 5.58 2.92
CA ALA A 1168 -38.75 4.39 2.08
C ALA A 1168 -38.38 4.67 0.61
N ARG A 1169 -38.89 5.77 0.05
CA ARG A 1169 -38.54 6.22 -1.31
C ARG A 1169 -37.04 6.50 -1.43
N ALA A 1170 -36.44 7.16 -0.44
CA ALA A 1170 -35.03 7.54 -0.45
C ALA A 1170 -34.07 6.34 -0.40
N ILE A 1171 -34.48 5.19 0.14
CA ILE A 1171 -33.65 3.97 0.20
C ILE A 1171 -34.06 2.91 -0.84
N GLY A 1172 -35.14 3.12 -1.60
CA GLY A 1172 -35.53 2.29 -2.74
C GLY A 1172 -36.30 1.01 -2.40
N VAL A 1173 -36.91 0.94 -1.22
CA VAL A 1173 -37.65 -0.23 -0.73
C VAL A 1173 -39.14 -0.12 -1.06
N ASP A 1174 -39.82 -1.25 -1.21
CA ASP A 1174 -41.26 -1.29 -1.53
C ASP A 1174 -42.12 -0.98 -0.30
N SER A 1175 -41.67 -1.38 0.89
CA SER A 1175 -42.24 -0.92 2.16
C SER A 1175 -41.18 -0.79 3.24
N LEU A 1176 -41.38 0.17 4.15
CA LEU A 1176 -40.53 0.39 5.32
C LEU A 1176 -41.39 0.41 6.57
N GLY A 1177 -41.09 -0.47 7.52
CA GLY A 1177 -41.71 -0.50 8.85
C GLY A 1177 -40.66 -0.35 9.95
N TYR A 1178 -40.92 0.56 10.89
CA TYR A 1178 -40.15 0.69 12.13
C TYR A 1178 -40.94 0.09 13.28
N LEU A 1179 -40.25 -0.51 14.24
CA LEU A 1179 -40.85 -0.88 15.52
C LEU A 1179 -41.30 0.39 16.26
N SER A 1180 -42.51 0.38 16.84
CA SER A 1180 -42.97 1.51 17.65
C SER A 1180 -42.13 1.67 18.93
N LEU A 1181 -42.14 2.87 19.51
CA LEU A 1181 -41.45 3.12 20.79
C LEU A 1181 -42.00 2.22 21.90
N ASP A 1182 -43.33 2.13 22.01
CA ASP A 1182 -44.00 1.29 23.00
C ASP A 1182 -43.72 -0.20 22.76
N GLY A 1183 -43.72 -0.64 21.50
CA GLY A 1183 -43.37 -2.01 21.12
C GLY A 1183 -41.93 -2.38 21.48
N MET A 1184 -40.99 -1.47 21.23
CA MET A 1184 -39.59 -1.65 21.62
C MET A 1184 -39.43 -1.74 23.14
N LEU A 1185 -39.99 -0.78 23.86
CA LEU A 1185 -39.90 -0.68 25.31
C LEU A 1185 -40.61 -1.85 26.02
N GLY A 1186 -41.73 -2.33 25.48
CA GLY A 1186 -42.43 -3.51 26.01
C GLY A 1186 -41.72 -4.84 25.74
N ALA A 1187 -40.83 -4.89 24.75
CA ALA A 1187 -40.11 -6.11 24.36
C ALA A 1187 -38.75 -6.29 25.07
N VAL A 1188 -38.18 -5.24 25.64
CA VAL A 1188 -36.90 -5.33 26.38
C VAL A 1188 -37.09 -5.84 27.82
N PRO A 1189 -36.10 -6.53 28.41
CA PRO A 1189 -36.16 -7.00 29.79
C PRO A 1189 -36.35 -5.85 30.79
N GLY A 1190 -37.28 -6.02 31.73
CA GLY A 1190 -37.61 -5.01 32.74
C GLY A 1190 -38.82 -4.12 32.40
N GLY A 1191 -39.44 -4.31 31.22
CA GLY A 1191 -40.63 -3.57 30.81
C GLY A 1191 -40.32 -2.16 30.31
N PRO A 1192 -41.36 -1.35 30.05
CA PRO A 1192 -41.19 -0.07 29.35
C PRO A 1192 -40.51 1.03 30.19
N ASP A 1193 -40.50 0.86 31.50
CA ASP A 1193 -39.98 1.84 32.44
C ASP A 1193 -38.46 1.75 32.61
N GLY A 1194 -37.83 2.90 32.85
CA GLY A 1194 -36.43 2.95 33.28
C GLY A 1194 -35.39 2.82 32.15
N PHE A 1195 -35.79 2.98 30.89
CA PHE A 1195 -34.91 3.04 29.73
C PHE A 1195 -34.83 4.44 29.13
N CYS A 1196 -33.62 4.84 28.70
CA CYS A 1196 -33.42 6.05 27.92
C CYS A 1196 -33.81 5.81 26.46
N HIS A 1197 -34.76 6.60 25.97
CA HIS A 1197 -35.26 6.58 24.59
C HIS A 1197 -35.09 7.95 23.88
N ALA A 1198 -34.22 8.81 24.41
CA ALA A 1198 -34.06 10.20 23.97
C ALA A 1198 -33.72 10.34 22.48
N CYS A 1199 -32.95 9.42 21.91
CA CYS A 1199 -32.59 9.44 20.49
C CYS A 1199 -33.79 9.20 19.56
N PHE A 1200 -34.91 8.71 20.08
CA PHE A 1200 -36.16 8.46 19.34
C PHE A 1200 -37.22 9.52 19.64
N SER A 1201 -37.37 9.92 20.92
CA SER A 1201 -38.45 10.82 21.35
C SER A 1201 -38.03 12.29 21.51
N GLY A 1202 -36.71 12.58 21.56
CA GLY A 1202 -36.19 13.90 21.94
C GLY A 1202 -36.35 14.25 23.43
N ASN A 1203 -36.85 13.33 24.26
CA ASN A 1203 -36.97 13.54 25.70
C ASN A 1203 -35.68 13.12 26.41
N TYR A 1204 -34.76 14.07 26.60
CA TYR A 1204 -33.46 13.82 27.21
C TYR A 1204 -33.55 13.82 28.74
N PRO A 1205 -33.01 12.79 29.41
CA PRO A 1205 -32.98 12.73 30.88
C PRO A 1205 -32.26 13.90 31.59
N THR A 1206 -31.20 14.43 30.97
CA THR A 1206 -30.49 15.63 31.44
C THR A 1206 -30.53 16.71 30.35
N THR A 1207 -30.28 17.96 30.74
CA THR A 1207 -30.20 19.07 29.79
C THR A 1207 -29.06 18.82 28.79
N PRO A 1208 -29.35 18.79 27.47
CA PRO A 1208 -28.31 18.66 26.46
C PRO A 1208 -27.26 19.78 26.56
N PRO A 1209 -25.99 19.51 26.22
CA PRO A 1209 -24.94 20.54 26.19
C PRO A 1209 -25.31 21.69 25.25
N VAL A 1210 -25.11 22.94 25.71
CA VAL A 1210 -25.45 24.15 24.95
C VAL A 1210 -24.54 24.33 23.72
N ASP A 1211 -23.25 24.03 23.87
CA ASP A 1211 -22.27 24.04 22.77
C ASP A 1211 -21.82 22.61 22.45
N ILE A 1212 -22.50 21.99 21.48
CA ILE A 1212 -22.25 20.61 21.05
C ILE A 1212 -20.84 20.45 20.45
N LYS A 1213 -20.28 21.48 19.80
CA LYS A 1213 -18.95 21.42 19.20
C LYS A 1213 -17.88 21.43 20.28
N ARG A 1214 -18.03 22.30 21.27
CA ARG A 1214 -17.14 22.37 22.44
C ARG A 1214 -17.22 21.10 23.28
N TYR A 1215 -18.44 20.61 23.50
CA TYR A 1215 -18.71 19.35 24.18
C TYR A 1215 -18.01 18.15 23.52
N ARG A 1216 -18.11 18.02 22.19
CA ARG A 1216 -17.48 16.92 21.45
C ARG A 1216 -15.96 17.04 21.34
N SER A 1217 -15.44 18.25 21.27
CA SER A 1217 -13.98 18.51 21.22
C SER A 1217 -13.30 18.43 22.58
N GLY A 1218 -14.05 18.62 23.67
CA GLY A 1218 -13.55 18.54 25.05
C GLY A 1218 -12.77 19.78 25.50
N THR A 1219 -12.83 20.87 24.72
CA THR A 1219 -12.11 22.15 24.93
C THR A 1219 -12.96 23.35 24.57
#